data_AF-A0A3A4PLD1-F1
#
_entry.id   AF-A0A3A4PLD1-F1
#
_cell.length_a   1.000
_cell.length_b   1.000
_cell.length_c   1.000
_cell.angle_alpha   90.00
_cell.angle_beta   90.00
_cell.angle_gamma   90.00
#
_symmetry.space_group_name_H-M   'P 1'
#
loop_
_entity.id
_entity.type
_entity.pdbx_description
1 polymer ?
#
loop_
_entity_poly.entity_id
_entity_poly.type
_entity_poly.pdbx_seq_one_letter_code
_entity_poly.pdbx_strand_id
1 'polypeptide(L)'
;MLREWTLAKLEIVKDKRRILLRDSLRLLPETDGAIHRFAKVNGFTVIVAATNLVFRELYEKAISAPDTQKLLVIDRAPIRRRSHSSKTNAPPPFYPDFLAETPTDARIDLNLRQFFIEKTGDPNWPQDVNDPLFARLIASRLDAIFRAYDNLRNAHPGRFTDHDFKTIVAFAALGVPDSAFKKLKAEDYWKIGLLGHENLQGLESLAAEVTKPILDELRKAPSPFRWFADHEADLVIRAFYLAVILSQHTDNWKLLLANIDPDLARFNEMNQKFIQDSAPKLVALDREQAHADLEMVEKSLSKQALQLVLLDEIKLNEAEKFSSVIFKEEYSVLVRSHALLLALDDIVSRQPSQADHSTIYNALFPEGRNGAPRFVDTRPSIVWTHLKEAYHLAYQIRSLHEQLVTAMKNLLVKKTEDLTFKFFRTLWNEKRINRLEYDLSSLERLVSSGDFLPRSEDDLPSAFGNALDRIKQQIRKLTEEIHSQLDNLNLRFQEMVVSQYTSWIQEDGDVRLTSQFLRRCLKPHWDSQNEKAVLFIFDGMRYDIWDEYLRPMLEDRMEIIEDYSASSLLPSETHITRKAISAGAYPDEFDVHSSEDKLLKEGLTREFSYSGDVEIIDPEGTGTGETIRYRAGNLDVFIFELCDKELHKIPMKTLQDGRQAPGRPLAFIYQQHLKNIIDTEVMAILRNLSPGVKVFIIADHGFVQVPRERIRLDASWLNEKEDCMYLNARLRQNLSNAKAPGKVKASLWEFPVSDLRMPDSETVKDRNTKQNWQKQYASIVFPKTGYALMRPNAHFNPDAYSHGGISIQELMIPMIVLRVKSMEAGLITLDPISGPSEVPEGEEIEFRMRINRSGKSKGGEIRVDTKAAYSREPDKKPLPSQVLYISSKGTEVAYRFKPDVDEATEEERKNGWMNRTFTITVSYRDGRRTVTKSQTHIFAVQLNSEQIVRRIPSNLGNILGLTPKNMR
;
A
#
# COMPACT_ATOMS: atom_id res chain seq x y z
N MET A 1 -4.79 -13.36 -35.49
CA MET A 1 -4.77 -14.19 -36.74
C MET A 1 -6.16 -14.68 -37.18
N LEU A 2 -6.82 -15.64 -36.50
CA LEU A 2 -8.14 -16.17 -36.93
C LEU A 2 -9.22 -15.08 -37.01
N ARG A 3 -9.21 -14.15 -36.04
CA ARG A 3 -10.10 -12.98 -36.02
C ARG A 3 -9.98 -12.12 -37.28
N GLU A 4 -8.77 -11.72 -37.64
CA GLU A 4 -8.50 -10.89 -38.82
C GLU A 4 -8.88 -11.60 -40.11
N TRP A 5 -8.65 -12.91 -40.17
CA TRP A 5 -9.05 -13.74 -41.30
C TRP A 5 -10.57 -13.76 -41.48
N THR A 6 -11.32 -13.97 -40.40
CA THR A 6 -12.79 -13.91 -40.42
C THR A 6 -13.30 -12.52 -40.80
N LEU A 7 -12.71 -11.45 -40.26
CA LEU A 7 -13.06 -10.08 -40.61
C LEU A 7 -12.80 -9.78 -42.09
N ALA A 8 -11.69 -10.24 -42.65
CA ALA A 8 -11.40 -10.07 -44.08
C ALA A 8 -12.46 -10.74 -44.96
N LYS A 9 -12.97 -11.91 -44.57
CA LYS A 9 -14.08 -12.58 -45.28
C LYS A 9 -15.40 -11.84 -45.13
N LEU A 10 -15.69 -11.28 -43.95
CA LEU A 10 -16.89 -10.48 -43.69
C LEU A 10 -16.88 -9.14 -44.44
N GLU A 11 -15.72 -8.49 -44.56
CA GLU A 11 -15.55 -7.21 -45.25
C GLU A 11 -15.93 -7.30 -46.74
N ILE A 12 -15.65 -8.43 -47.39
CA ILE A 12 -16.00 -8.69 -48.80
C ILE A 12 -17.52 -8.69 -49.01
N VAL A 13 -18.30 -9.05 -47.98
CA VAL A 13 -19.77 -9.21 -48.07
C VAL A 13 -20.55 -8.20 -47.23
N LYS A 14 -19.91 -7.15 -46.73
CA LYS A 14 -20.51 -6.14 -45.82
C LYS A 14 -21.75 -5.42 -46.37
N ASP A 15 -21.86 -5.33 -47.70
CA ASP A 15 -22.99 -4.67 -48.35
C ASP A 15 -24.22 -5.58 -48.49
N LYS A 16 -24.08 -6.88 -48.20
CA LYS A 16 -25.19 -7.85 -48.26
C LYS A 16 -26.14 -7.65 -47.09
N ARG A 17 -27.44 -7.86 -47.32
CA ARG A 17 -28.48 -7.70 -46.27
C ARG A 17 -28.53 -8.86 -45.27
N ARG A 18 -28.06 -10.05 -45.67
CA ARG A 18 -28.07 -11.27 -44.85
C ARG A 18 -26.72 -11.95 -45.02
N ILE A 19 -26.07 -12.28 -43.91
CA ILE A 19 -24.81 -13.02 -43.88
C ILE A 19 -24.98 -14.21 -42.93
N LEU A 20 -24.58 -15.39 -43.37
CA LEU A 20 -24.45 -16.57 -42.54
C LEU A 20 -22.98 -16.86 -42.29
N LEU A 21 -22.55 -16.86 -41.04
CA LEU A 21 -21.22 -17.27 -40.60
C LEU A 21 -21.33 -18.58 -39.81
N ARG A 22 -20.79 -19.67 -40.33
CA ARG A 22 -20.74 -20.96 -39.62
C ARG A 22 -19.42 -21.10 -38.90
N ASP A 23 -19.49 -21.25 -37.58
CA ASP A 23 -18.34 -21.46 -36.69
C ASP A 23 -18.53 -22.76 -35.92
N SER A 24 -18.54 -23.88 -36.64
CA SER A 24 -18.80 -25.20 -36.08
C SER A 24 -17.69 -25.72 -35.16
N LEU A 25 -16.49 -25.15 -35.23
CA LEU A 25 -15.34 -25.48 -34.39
C LEU A 25 -15.13 -24.50 -33.23
N ARG A 26 -15.98 -23.46 -33.12
CA ARG A 26 -15.86 -22.38 -32.11
C ARG A 26 -14.48 -21.71 -32.14
N LEU A 27 -14.00 -21.40 -33.35
CA LEU A 27 -12.73 -20.72 -33.58
C LEU A 27 -12.73 -19.27 -33.10
N LEU A 28 -13.92 -18.70 -32.89
CA LEU A 28 -14.11 -17.34 -32.41
C LEU A 28 -14.46 -17.34 -30.90
N PRO A 29 -13.82 -16.51 -30.08
CA PRO A 29 -14.12 -16.41 -28.65
C PRO A 29 -15.59 -16.03 -28.38
N GLU A 30 -16.12 -16.41 -27.20
CA GLU A 30 -17.51 -16.09 -26.83
C GLU A 30 -17.71 -14.60 -26.50
N THR A 31 -16.64 -13.90 -26.12
CA THR A 31 -16.63 -12.47 -25.70
C THR A 31 -15.97 -11.53 -26.71
N ASP A 32 -15.79 -11.94 -27.96
CA ASP A 32 -15.06 -11.14 -28.96
C ASP A 32 -15.89 -9.95 -29.51
N GLY A 33 -15.57 -8.75 -29.04
CA GLY A 33 -16.19 -7.51 -29.50
C GLY A 33 -15.89 -7.13 -30.96
N ALA A 34 -14.93 -7.76 -31.64
CA ALA A 34 -14.55 -7.35 -33.00
C ALA A 34 -15.60 -7.65 -34.06
N ILE A 35 -16.26 -8.80 -34.00
CA ILE A 35 -17.37 -9.14 -34.93
C ILE A 35 -18.60 -8.28 -34.61
N HIS A 36 -18.85 -8.03 -33.33
CA HIS A 36 -19.92 -7.10 -32.90
C HIS A 36 -19.64 -5.67 -33.36
N ARG A 37 -18.38 -5.19 -33.32
CA ARG A 37 -17.98 -3.89 -33.88
C ARG A 37 -18.16 -3.84 -35.40
N PHE A 38 -17.71 -4.86 -36.13
CA PHE A 38 -17.94 -4.96 -37.57
C PHE A 38 -19.44 -4.87 -37.90
N ALA A 39 -20.26 -5.62 -37.17
CA ALA A 39 -21.70 -5.62 -37.34
C ALA A 39 -22.31 -4.24 -37.05
N LYS A 40 -21.94 -3.59 -35.94
CA LYS A 40 -22.41 -2.25 -35.58
C LYS A 40 -22.04 -1.20 -36.63
N VAL A 41 -20.78 -1.17 -37.07
CA VAL A 41 -20.29 -0.22 -38.09
C VAL A 41 -21.02 -0.39 -39.42
N ASN A 42 -21.36 -1.63 -39.79
CA ASN A 42 -21.99 -1.93 -41.08
C ASN A 42 -23.53 -2.11 -41.00
N GLY A 43 -24.14 -1.84 -39.84
CA GLY A 43 -25.59 -1.86 -39.62
C GLY A 43 -26.24 -3.25 -39.54
N PHE A 44 -25.50 -4.27 -39.09
CA PHE A 44 -26.00 -5.63 -38.88
C PHE A 44 -26.46 -5.86 -37.44
N THR A 45 -27.62 -6.48 -37.29
CA THR A 45 -28.04 -7.14 -36.04
C THR A 45 -27.45 -8.55 -36.01
N VAL A 46 -26.68 -8.88 -34.96
CA VAL A 46 -25.99 -10.17 -34.82
C VAL A 46 -26.84 -11.17 -34.04
N ILE A 47 -27.01 -12.37 -34.59
CA ILE A 47 -27.67 -13.50 -33.93
C ILE A 47 -26.66 -14.61 -33.77
N VAL A 48 -26.32 -14.98 -32.53
CA VAL A 48 -25.45 -16.13 -32.25
C VAL A 48 -26.29 -17.27 -31.72
N ALA A 49 -26.28 -18.42 -32.41
CA ALA A 49 -27.10 -19.56 -32.02
C ALA A 49 -26.39 -20.90 -32.26
N ALA A 50 -26.67 -21.87 -31.41
CA ALA A 50 -26.21 -23.25 -31.56
C ALA A 50 -27.37 -24.27 -31.55
N THR A 51 -28.62 -23.82 -31.36
CA THR A 51 -29.84 -24.64 -31.36
C THR A 51 -30.96 -23.89 -32.08
N ASN A 52 -31.96 -24.64 -32.56
CA ASN A 52 -33.07 -24.05 -33.31
C ASN A 52 -33.96 -23.11 -32.47
N LEU A 53 -34.16 -23.43 -31.18
CA LEU A 53 -34.97 -22.60 -30.28
C LEU A 53 -34.36 -21.20 -30.11
N VAL A 54 -33.08 -21.12 -29.75
CA VAL A 54 -32.36 -19.85 -29.58
C VAL A 54 -32.32 -19.06 -30.89
N PHE A 55 -32.07 -19.75 -32.02
CA PHE A 55 -32.08 -19.08 -33.32
C PHE A 55 -33.47 -18.46 -33.61
N ARG A 56 -34.56 -19.23 -33.46
CA ARG A 56 -35.91 -18.77 -33.81
C ARG A 56 -36.36 -17.62 -32.94
N GLU A 57 -36.15 -17.70 -31.63
CA GLU A 57 -36.50 -16.62 -30.71
C GLU A 57 -35.79 -15.30 -31.07
N LEU A 58 -34.47 -15.35 -31.32
CA LEU A 58 -33.68 -14.18 -31.66
C LEU A 58 -33.98 -13.65 -33.07
N TYR A 59 -34.24 -14.55 -34.01
CA TYR A 59 -34.54 -14.19 -35.41
C TYR A 59 -35.89 -13.49 -35.53
N GLU A 60 -36.96 -14.04 -34.93
CA GLU A 60 -38.29 -13.42 -34.90
C GLU A 60 -38.28 -12.04 -34.23
N LYS A 61 -37.52 -11.92 -33.13
CA LYS A 61 -37.34 -10.63 -32.45
C LYS A 61 -36.55 -9.62 -33.30
N ALA A 62 -35.56 -10.08 -34.06
CA ALA A 62 -34.77 -9.21 -34.91
C ALA A 62 -35.57 -8.70 -36.13
N ILE A 63 -36.39 -9.54 -36.76
CA ILE A 63 -37.20 -9.15 -37.93
C ILE A 63 -38.43 -8.29 -37.56
N SER A 64 -38.93 -8.39 -36.32
CA SER A 64 -40.03 -7.56 -35.82
C SER A 64 -39.58 -6.16 -35.35
N ALA A 65 -38.28 -5.94 -35.19
CA ALA A 65 -37.73 -4.64 -34.85
C ALA A 65 -37.67 -3.72 -36.09
N PRO A 66 -38.27 -2.52 -36.05
CA PRO A 66 -38.39 -1.63 -37.23
C PRO A 66 -37.04 -1.14 -37.78
N ASP A 67 -35.98 -1.16 -36.97
CA ASP A 67 -34.65 -0.65 -37.33
C ASP A 67 -33.70 -1.73 -37.90
N THR A 68 -34.11 -3.00 -37.92
CA THR A 68 -33.24 -4.11 -38.38
C THR A 68 -33.23 -4.23 -39.90
N GLN A 69 -32.25 -3.60 -40.56
CA GLN A 69 -32.12 -3.67 -42.02
C GLN A 69 -31.21 -4.82 -42.50
N LYS A 70 -30.12 -5.13 -41.77
CA LYS A 70 -29.20 -6.23 -42.09
C LYS A 70 -29.05 -7.22 -40.94
N LEU A 71 -28.83 -8.50 -41.26
CA LEU A 71 -28.69 -9.59 -40.29
C LEU A 71 -27.42 -10.39 -40.51
N LEU A 72 -26.66 -10.63 -39.43
CA LEU A 72 -25.50 -11.53 -39.40
C LEU A 72 -25.78 -12.67 -38.44
N VAL A 73 -25.98 -13.88 -38.97
CA VAL A 73 -26.23 -15.07 -38.16
C VAL A 73 -24.92 -15.84 -37.99
N ILE A 74 -24.50 -16.04 -36.75
CA ILE A 74 -23.36 -16.87 -36.37
C ILE A 74 -23.89 -18.21 -35.84
N ASP A 75 -23.70 -19.26 -36.64
CA ASP A 75 -24.12 -20.61 -36.31
C ASP A 75 -22.96 -21.42 -35.72
N ARG A 76 -23.06 -21.71 -34.43
CA ARG A 76 -22.06 -22.46 -33.65
C ARG A 76 -22.41 -23.93 -33.46
N ALA A 77 -23.33 -24.49 -34.25
CA ALA A 77 -23.64 -25.90 -34.15
C ALA A 77 -22.48 -26.77 -34.69
N PRO A 78 -21.98 -27.75 -33.91
CA PRO A 78 -20.99 -28.71 -34.38
C PRO A 78 -21.46 -29.47 -35.63
N ILE A 79 -20.54 -29.71 -36.57
CA ILE A 79 -20.79 -30.39 -37.85
C ILE A 79 -21.47 -31.76 -37.64
N ARG A 80 -21.08 -32.52 -36.61
CA ARG A 80 -21.63 -33.85 -36.30
C ARG A 80 -23.16 -33.83 -36.08
N ARG A 81 -23.73 -32.73 -35.61
CA ARG A 81 -25.19 -32.58 -35.43
C ARG A 81 -25.95 -32.34 -36.74
N ARG A 82 -25.25 -31.97 -37.81
CA ARG A 82 -25.83 -31.80 -39.15
C ARG A 82 -25.76 -33.08 -39.97
N SER A 83 -24.74 -33.91 -39.73
CA SER A 83 -24.56 -35.17 -40.45
C SER A 83 -25.40 -36.32 -39.88
N HIS A 84 -25.65 -36.34 -38.55
CA HIS A 84 -26.40 -37.41 -37.89
C HIS A 84 -27.45 -36.86 -36.91
N SER A 85 -28.71 -37.32 -37.05
CA SER A 85 -29.76 -37.01 -36.07
C SER A 85 -29.58 -37.85 -34.81
N SER A 86 -29.41 -37.20 -33.66
CA SER A 86 -29.39 -37.87 -32.35
C SER A 86 -30.72 -37.64 -31.62
N LYS A 87 -31.21 -38.67 -30.90
CA LYS A 87 -32.36 -38.53 -29.99
C LYS A 87 -32.03 -37.75 -28.71
N THR A 88 -30.75 -37.61 -28.36
CA THR A 88 -30.28 -37.00 -27.09
C THR A 88 -29.73 -35.59 -27.23
N ASN A 89 -29.41 -35.14 -28.44
CA ASN A 89 -28.83 -33.80 -28.68
C ASN A 89 -29.80 -32.92 -29.46
N ALA A 90 -29.90 -31.65 -29.07
CA ALA A 90 -30.73 -30.67 -29.76
C ALA A 90 -30.31 -30.53 -31.25
N PRO A 91 -31.26 -30.48 -32.19
CA PRO A 91 -30.96 -30.34 -33.61
C PRO A 91 -30.22 -29.01 -33.89
N PRO A 92 -29.40 -28.95 -34.95
CA PRO A 92 -28.75 -27.72 -35.37
C PRO A 92 -29.80 -26.66 -35.74
N PRO A 93 -29.45 -25.36 -35.72
CA PRO A 93 -30.33 -24.31 -36.19
C PRO A 93 -30.86 -24.59 -37.60
N PHE A 94 -32.18 -24.45 -37.78
CA PHE A 94 -32.86 -24.67 -39.05
C PHE A 94 -33.46 -23.36 -39.55
N TYR A 95 -32.94 -22.84 -40.68
CA TYR A 95 -33.17 -21.47 -41.13
C TYR A 95 -33.37 -21.35 -42.67
N PRO A 96 -34.29 -22.12 -43.28
CA PRO A 96 -34.50 -22.11 -44.73
C PRO A 96 -34.99 -20.76 -45.27
N ASP A 97 -35.80 -20.06 -44.49
CA ASP A 97 -36.28 -18.70 -44.69
C ASP A 97 -35.15 -17.68 -44.72
N PHE A 98 -34.24 -17.73 -43.74
CA PHE A 98 -33.04 -16.90 -43.75
C PHE A 98 -32.13 -17.20 -44.96
N LEU A 99 -31.98 -18.48 -45.32
CA LEU A 99 -31.15 -18.89 -46.46
C LEU A 99 -31.73 -18.45 -47.80
N ALA A 100 -33.06 -18.40 -47.95
CA ALA A 100 -33.71 -17.92 -49.17
C ALA A 100 -33.31 -16.47 -49.49
N GLU A 101 -33.08 -15.66 -48.45
CA GLU A 101 -32.63 -14.27 -48.57
C GLU A 101 -31.11 -14.08 -48.44
N THR A 102 -30.35 -15.15 -48.22
CA THR A 102 -28.88 -15.10 -48.05
C THR A 102 -28.18 -15.57 -49.33
N PRO A 103 -27.55 -14.66 -50.09
CA PRO A 103 -26.74 -15.00 -51.26
C PRO A 103 -25.66 -16.04 -50.95
N THR A 104 -25.29 -16.87 -51.93
CA THR A 104 -24.31 -17.96 -51.72
C THR A 104 -22.92 -17.46 -51.35
N ASP A 105 -22.51 -16.30 -51.87
CA ASP A 105 -21.26 -15.62 -51.52
C ASP A 105 -21.27 -15.05 -50.09
N ALA A 106 -22.44 -14.83 -49.49
CA ALA A 106 -22.63 -14.37 -48.12
C ALA A 106 -22.79 -15.52 -47.09
N ARG A 107 -22.55 -16.78 -47.50
CA ARG A 107 -22.57 -17.96 -46.63
C ARG A 107 -21.13 -18.41 -46.36
N ILE A 108 -20.55 -17.90 -45.28
CA ILE A 108 -19.16 -18.13 -44.89
C ILE A 108 -19.10 -19.34 -43.95
N ASP A 109 -18.23 -20.30 -44.26
CA ASP A 109 -17.91 -21.43 -43.39
C ASP A 109 -16.47 -21.30 -42.88
N LEU A 110 -16.29 -21.20 -41.55
CA LEU A 110 -14.98 -21.07 -40.95
C LEU A 110 -14.29 -22.44 -40.89
N ASN A 111 -13.48 -22.68 -41.90
CA ASN A 111 -12.71 -23.90 -42.05
C ASN A 111 -11.24 -23.66 -41.64
N LEU A 112 -10.80 -24.32 -40.56
CA LEU A 112 -9.46 -24.12 -39.99
C LEU A 112 -8.36 -24.59 -40.96
N ARG A 113 -8.58 -25.69 -41.69
CA ARG A 113 -7.66 -26.15 -42.75
C ARG A 113 -7.51 -25.08 -43.84
N GLN A 114 -8.61 -24.51 -44.30
CA GLN A 114 -8.58 -23.45 -45.31
C GLN A 114 -7.81 -22.22 -44.84
N PHE A 115 -7.97 -21.84 -43.57
CA PHE A 115 -7.18 -20.76 -42.95
C PHE A 115 -5.67 -21.03 -43.06
N PHE A 116 -5.22 -22.24 -42.71
CA PHE A 116 -3.80 -22.58 -42.79
C PHE A 116 -3.27 -22.61 -44.23
N ILE A 117 -4.05 -23.12 -45.19
CA ILE A 117 -3.67 -23.10 -46.62
C ILE A 117 -3.50 -21.65 -47.11
N GLU A 118 -4.47 -20.77 -46.79
CA GLU A 118 -4.40 -19.36 -47.19
C GLU A 118 -3.23 -18.62 -46.54
N LYS A 119 -2.83 -19.00 -45.33
CA LYS A 119 -1.72 -18.36 -44.61
C LYS A 119 -0.33 -18.90 -44.96
N THR A 120 -0.22 -20.19 -45.26
CA THR A 120 1.07 -20.84 -45.55
C THR A 120 1.34 -21.00 -47.06
N GLY A 121 0.31 -20.91 -47.90
CA GLY A 121 0.39 -21.20 -49.33
C GLY A 121 0.51 -22.69 -49.66
N ASP A 122 0.39 -23.56 -48.67
CA ASP A 122 0.64 -25.00 -48.81
C ASP A 122 -0.67 -25.79 -48.85
N PRO A 123 -1.01 -26.46 -49.96
CA PRO A 123 -2.27 -27.17 -50.11
C PRO A 123 -2.33 -28.50 -49.30
N ASN A 124 -1.19 -28.96 -48.75
CA ASN A 124 -1.05 -30.28 -48.14
C ASN A 124 -1.50 -30.38 -46.67
N TRP A 125 -2.04 -29.30 -46.07
CA TRP A 125 -2.61 -29.38 -44.71
C TRP A 125 -3.66 -30.51 -44.62
N PRO A 126 -3.61 -31.43 -43.62
CA PRO A 126 -4.55 -32.54 -43.51
C PRO A 126 -6.00 -32.12 -43.22
N GLN A 127 -6.96 -33.03 -43.46
CA GLN A 127 -8.36 -32.80 -43.08
C GLN A 127 -8.57 -32.81 -41.56
N ASP A 128 -7.73 -33.56 -40.84
CA ASP A 128 -7.74 -33.66 -39.36
C ASP A 128 -7.54 -32.33 -38.65
N VAL A 129 -7.03 -31.30 -39.35
CA VAL A 129 -6.99 -29.91 -38.84
C VAL A 129 -8.38 -29.43 -38.41
N ASN A 130 -9.43 -29.88 -39.09
CA ASN A 130 -10.82 -29.55 -38.78
C ASN A 130 -11.45 -30.50 -37.75
N ASP A 131 -10.72 -31.45 -37.17
CA ASP A 131 -11.24 -32.25 -36.06
C ASP A 131 -11.42 -31.36 -34.81
N PRO A 132 -12.55 -31.43 -34.08
CA PRO A 132 -12.79 -30.58 -32.91
C PRO A 132 -11.73 -30.68 -31.81
N LEU A 133 -11.08 -31.84 -31.63
CA LEU A 133 -10.08 -32.05 -30.59
C LEU A 133 -8.76 -31.37 -30.96
N PHE A 134 -8.33 -31.50 -32.23
CA PHE A 134 -7.17 -30.77 -32.74
C PHE A 134 -7.43 -29.26 -32.84
N ALA A 135 -8.60 -28.85 -33.33
CA ALA A 135 -8.97 -27.44 -33.45
C ALA A 135 -8.90 -26.70 -32.11
N ARG A 136 -9.27 -27.35 -31.00
CA ARG A 136 -9.16 -26.76 -29.64
C ARG A 136 -7.71 -26.50 -29.23
N LEU A 137 -6.80 -27.44 -29.51
CA LEU A 137 -5.38 -27.30 -29.22
C LEU A 137 -4.70 -26.27 -30.12
N ILE A 138 -5.12 -26.22 -31.40
CA ILE A 138 -4.56 -25.32 -32.41
C ILE A 138 -5.00 -23.87 -32.19
N ALA A 139 -6.29 -23.63 -31.94
CA ALA A 139 -6.85 -22.28 -31.87
C ALA A 139 -6.27 -21.45 -30.72
N SER A 140 -5.85 -22.08 -29.62
CA SER A 140 -5.22 -21.42 -28.48
C SER A 140 -3.73 -21.09 -28.70
N ARG A 141 -3.07 -21.67 -29.71
CA ARG A 141 -1.61 -21.60 -29.90
C ARG A 141 -1.18 -21.48 -31.37
N LEU A 142 -1.90 -20.67 -32.16
CA LEU A 142 -1.64 -20.51 -33.61
C LEU A 142 -0.19 -20.16 -33.94
N ASP A 143 0.42 -19.20 -33.22
CA ASP A 143 1.81 -18.79 -33.48
C ASP A 143 2.80 -19.95 -33.26
N ALA A 144 2.54 -20.79 -32.26
CA ALA A 144 3.36 -21.98 -32.00
C ALA A 144 3.22 -23.03 -33.10
N ILE A 145 2.01 -23.20 -33.65
CA ILE A 145 1.75 -24.08 -34.78
C ILE A 145 2.52 -23.63 -36.02
N PHE A 146 2.51 -22.32 -36.34
CA PHE A 146 3.28 -21.79 -37.46
C PHE A 146 4.79 -21.97 -37.27
N ARG A 147 5.34 -21.69 -36.08
CA ARG A 147 6.77 -21.93 -35.81
C ARG A 147 7.17 -23.40 -35.96
N ALA A 148 6.36 -24.33 -35.46
CA ALA A 148 6.61 -25.77 -35.63
C ALA A 148 6.49 -26.21 -37.10
N TYR A 149 5.55 -25.63 -37.86
CA TYR A 149 5.42 -25.85 -39.29
C TYR A 149 6.63 -25.32 -40.08
N ASP A 150 7.12 -24.12 -39.76
CA ASP A 150 8.31 -23.55 -40.40
C ASP A 150 9.54 -24.42 -40.16
N ASN A 151 9.65 -25.05 -38.98
CA ASN A 151 10.72 -26.02 -38.70
C ASN A 151 10.64 -27.25 -39.60
N LEU A 152 9.44 -27.79 -39.86
CA LEU A 152 9.26 -28.87 -40.83
C LEU A 152 9.72 -28.43 -42.22
N ARG A 153 9.29 -27.25 -42.68
CA ARG A 153 9.62 -26.72 -44.01
C ARG A 153 11.10 -26.46 -44.19
N ASN A 154 11.77 -25.97 -43.15
CA ASN A 154 13.22 -25.77 -43.15
C ASN A 154 13.99 -27.10 -43.18
N ALA A 155 13.53 -28.12 -42.44
CA ALA A 155 14.17 -29.44 -42.43
C ALA A 155 13.88 -30.24 -43.71
N HIS A 156 12.66 -30.13 -44.23
CA HIS A 156 12.14 -30.88 -45.36
C HIS A 156 11.20 -30.01 -46.23
N PRO A 157 11.73 -29.31 -47.25
CA PRO A 157 10.95 -28.38 -48.06
C PRO A 157 9.68 -28.96 -48.70
N GLY A 158 9.69 -30.26 -49.07
CA GLY A 158 8.57 -30.92 -49.77
C GLY A 158 7.76 -31.94 -48.97
N ARG A 159 8.06 -32.20 -47.69
CA ARG A 159 7.38 -33.23 -46.88
C ARG A 159 6.27 -32.62 -46.02
N PHE A 160 5.06 -33.18 -46.03
CA PHE A 160 4.03 -32.89 -45.03
C PHE A 160 3.03 -34.06 -44.95
N THR A 161 3.25 -34.94 -44.00
CA THR A 161 2.40 -36.12 -43.76
C THR A 161 1.42 -35.88 -42.60
N ASP A 162 0.42 -36.73 -42.45
CA ASP A 162 -0.49 -36.71 -41.29
C ASP A 162 0.28 -36.87 -39.96
N HIS A 163 1.37 -37.65 -39.97
CA HIS A 163 2.26 -37.78 -38.83
C HIS A 163 2.99 -36.47 -38.50
N ASP A 164 3.50 -35.77 -39.52
CA ASP A 164 4.15 -34.46 -39.35
C ASP A 164 3.14 -33.42 -38.79
N PHE A 165 1.89 -33.44 -39.25
CA PHE A 165 0.83 -32.58 -38.70
C PHE A 165 0.59 -32.86 -37.22
N LYS A 166 0.45 -34.12 -36.83
CA LYS A 166 0.29 -34.50 -35.41
C LYS A 166 1.51 -34.11 -34.58
N THR A 167 2.72 -34.19 -35.14
CA THR A 167 3.97 -33.71 -34.49
C THR A 167 3.97 -32.20 -34.28
N ILE A 168 3.56 -31.42 -35.29
CA ILE A 168 3.42 -29.96 -35.19
C ILE A 168 2.45 -29.60 -34.05
N VAL A 169 1.27 -30.23 -34.02
CA VAL A 169 0.27 -29.95 -32.99
C VAL A 169 0.76 -30.37 -31.61
N ALA A 170 1.39 -31.54 -31.48
CA ALA A 170 1.90 -32.02 -30.21
C ALA A 170 2.96 -31.08 -29.62
N PHE A 171 4.01 -30.73 -30.39
CA PHE A 171 5.08 -29.85 -29.90
C PHE A 171 4.60 -28.41 -29.62
N ALA A 172 3.63 -27.91 -30.40
CA ALA A 172 3.02 -26.62 -30.12
C ALA A 172 2.18 -26.63 -28.84
N ALA A 173 1.40 -27.69 -28.60
CA ALA A 173 0.60 -27.87 -27.40
C ALA A 173 1.45 -28.04 -26.13
N LEU A 174 2.61 -28.71 -26.25
CA LEU A 174 3.59 -28.89 -25.18
C LEU A 174 4.47 -27.64 -24.93
N GLY A 175 4.26 -26.54 -25.66
CA GLY A 175 4.99 -25.28 -25.45
C GLY A 175 6.43 -25.28 -25.98
N VAL A 176 6.80 -26.27 -26.79
CA VAL A 176 8.15 -26.44 -27.39
C VAL A 176 8.10 -26.47 -28.93
N PRO A 177 7.44 -25.49 -29.60
CA PRO A 177 7.27 -25.52 -31.05
C PRO A 177 8.61 -25.47 -31.81
N ASP A 178 9.63 -24.86 -31.23
CA ASP A 178 10.94 -24.67 -31.87
C ASP A 178 11.77 -25.95 -31.95
N SER A 179 11.41 -26.95 -31.15
CA SER A 179 12.05 -28.26 -31.08
C SER A 179 11.33 -29.33 -31.88
N ALA A 180 10.21 -28.98 -32.53
CA ALA A 180 9.55 -29.86 -33.48
C ALA A 180 10.56 -30.29 -34.57
N PHE A 181 10.66 -31.60 -34.82
CA PHE A 181 11.59 -32.21 -35.78
C PHE A 181 13.09 -32.00 -35.47
N LYS A 182 13.43 -31.57 -34.26
CA LYS A 182 14.82 -31.45 -33.78
C LYS A 182 15.02 -32.32 -32.53
N LYS A 183 16.28 -32.47 -32.12
CA LYS A 183 16.59 -33.12 -30.84
C LYS A 183 16.21 -32.20 -29.68
N LEU A 184 15.47 -32.73 -28.71
CA LEU A 184 15.09 -32.00 -27.49
C LEU A 184 16.34 -31.55 -26.72
N LYS A 185 16.32 -30.30 -26.25
CA LYS A 185 17.33 -29.74 -25.34
C LYS A 185 16.88 -29.91 -23.89
N ALA A 186 17.80 -29.68 -22.96
CA ALA A 186 17.52 -29.74 -21.53
C ALA A 186 16.31 -28.88 -21.11
N GLU A 187 16.18 -27.67 -21.66
CA GLU A 187 15.07 -26.72 -21.42
C GLU A 187 13.72 -27.22 -21.95
N ASP A 188 13.72 -28.05 -22.98
CA ASP A 188 12.49 -28.58 -23.55
C ASP A 188 11.88 -29.65 -22.64
N TYR A 189 12.71 -30.46 -21.97
CA TYR A 189 12.23 -31.42 -20.98
C TYR A 189 11.52 -30.73 -19.80
N TRP A 190 12.00 -29.55 -19.39
CA TRP A 190 11.34 -28.74 -18.36
C TRP A 190 9.96 -28.26 -18.81
N LYS A 191 9.86 -27.71 -20.02
CA LYS A 191 8.59 -27.24 -20.58
C LYS A 191 7.60 -28.39 -20.76
N ILE A 192 8.05 -29.52 -21.31
CA ILE A 192 7.19 -30.69 -21.55
C ILE A 192 6.74 -31.29 -20.22
N GLY A 193 7.67 -31.50 -19.28
CA GLY A 193 7.39 -32.19 -18.01
C GLY A 193 6.60 -31.35 -17.01
N LEU A 194 6.90 -30.06 -16.86
CA LEU A 194 6.25 -29.20 -15.85
C LEU A 194 5.08 -28.39 -16.39
N LEU A 195 5.21 -27.80 -17.58
CA LEU A 195 4.18 -26.90 -18.14
C LEU A 195 3.25 -27.61 -19.13
N GLY A 196 3.72 -28.71 -19.73
CA GLY A 196 3.07 -29.42 -20.83
C GLY A 196 2.40 -30.73 -20.43
N HIS A 197 2.50 -31.20 -19.18
CA HIS A 197 2.11 -32.57 -18.82
C HIS A 197 0.62 -32.86 -19.01
N GLU A 198 -0.28 -31.95 -18.60
CA GLU A 198 -1.72 -32.13 -18.84
C GLU A 198 -2.03 -32.23 -20.34
N ASN A 199 -1.33 -31.43 -21.16
CA ASN A 199 -1.45 -31.50 -22.61
C ASN A 199 -0.85 -32.80 -23.15
N LEU A 200 0.21 -33.34 -22.55
CA LEU A 200 0.82 -34.61 -22.93
C LEU A 200 -0.14 -35.79 -22.69
N GLN A 201 -0.78 -35.85 -21.53
CA GLN A 201 -1.82 -36.84 -21.22
C GLN A 201 -3.01 -36.74 -22.18
N GLY A 202 -3.48 -35.50 -22.44
CA GLY A 202 -4.55 -35.26 -23.41
C GLY A 202 -4.19 -35.69 -24.84
N LEU A 203 -2.94 -35.45 -25.26
CA LEU A 203 -2.42 -35.84 -26.56
C LEU A 203 -2.24 -37.35 -26.72
N GLU A 204 -1.99 -38.10 -25.64
CA GLU A 204 -1.87 -39.56 -25.71
C GLU A 204 -3.16 -40.21 -26.24
N SER A 205 -4.32 -39.66 -25.87
CA SER A 205 -5.62 -40.11 -26.38
C SER A 205 -5.89 -39.75 -27.85
N LEU A 206 -5.20 -38.73 -28.39
CA LEU A 206 -5.44 -38.17 -29.73
C LEU A 206 -4.39 -38.60 -30.77
N ALA A 207 -3.15 -38.77 -30.33
CA ALA A 207 -1.98 -38.98 -31.18
C ALA A 207 -0.90 -39.80 -30.44
N ALA A 208 -1.27 -40.97 -29.92
CA ALA A 208 -0.36 -41.90 -29.21
C ALA A 208 0.94 -42.20 -29.98
N GLU A 209 0.86 -42.25 -31.31
CA GLU A 209 2.00 -42.49 -32.20
C GLU A 209 3.05 -41.36 -32.20
N VAL A 210 2.67 -40.15 -31.79
CA VAL A 210 3.56 -38.97 -31.66
C VAL A 210 3.98 -38.75 -30.22
N THR A 211 3.12 -39.03 -29.24
CA THR A 211 3.47 -38.89 -27.82
C THR A 211 4.45 -39.97 -27.36
N LYS A 212 4.38 -41.19 -27.90
CA LYS A 212 5.27 -42.30 -27.52
C LYS A 212 6.77 -41.99 -27.73
N PRO A 213 7.22 -41.48 -28.89
CA PRO A 213 8.60 -41.01 -29.05
C PRO A 213 9.02 -39.91 -28.06
N ILE A 214 8.10 -39.00 -27.71
CA ILE A 214 8.36 -37.93 -26.74
C ILE A 214 8.54 -38.51 -25.33
N LEU A 215 7.68 -39.47 -24.93
CA LEU A 215 7.78 -40.20 -23.67
C LEU A 215 9.07 -41.03 -23.60
N ASP A 216 9.46 -41.70 -24.68
CA ASP A 216 10.71 -42.46 -24.75
C ASP A 216 11.95 -41.56 -24.63
N GLU A 217 11.91 -40.34 -25.17
CA GLU A 217 12.98 -39.36 -24.97
C GLU A 217 12.96 -38.76 -23.55
N LEU A 218 11.78 -38.57 -22.94
CA LEU A 218 11.67 -38.17 -21.53
C LEU A 218 12.28 -39.22 -20.60
N ARG A 219 12.06 -40.52 -20.83
CA ARG A 219 12.67 -41.61 -20.02
C ARG A 219 14.20 -41.58 -20.01
N LYS A 220 14.82 -41.04 -21.07
CA LYS A 220 16.28 -40.89 -21.19
C LYS A 220 16.82 -39.61 -20.52
N ALA A 221 15.95 -38.70 -20.12
CA ALA A 221 16.33 -37.43 -19.49
C ALA A 221 16.85 -37.64 -18.05
N PRO A 222 17.66 -36.71 -17.51
CA PRO A 222 18.09 -36.79 -16.11
C PRO A 222 16.90 -36.66 -15.15
N SER A 223 17.01 -37.26 -13.96
CA SER A 223 16.05 -37.02 -12.87
C SER A 223 15.99 -35.52 -12.53
N PRO A 224 14.78 -34.94 -12.34
CA PRO A 224 13.49 -35.62 -12.19
C PRO A 224 12.70 -35.83 -13.50
N PHE A 225 13.15 -35.38 -14.69
CA PHE A 225 12.31 -35.38 -15.90
C PHE A 225 11.86 -36.75 -16.36
N ARG A 226 12.73 -37.75 -16.23
CA ARG A 226 12.40 -39.12 -16.58
C ARG A 226 11.16 -39.63 -15.85
N TRP A 227 10.86 -39.09 -14.67
CA TRP A 227 9.73 -39.55 -13.89
C TRP A 227 8.39 -39.09 -14.46
N PHE A 228 8.33 -37.97 -15.19
CA PHE A 228 7.10 -37.53 -15.87
C PHE A 228 6.61 -38.49 -16.96
N ALA A 229 7.46 -39.40 -17.43
CA ALA A 229 7.07 -40.40 -18.43
C ALA A 229 6.26 -41.56 -17.82
N ASP A 230 6.46 -41.86 -16.54
CA ASP A 230 5.96 -43.08 -15.90
C ASP A 230 5.21 -42.81 -14.57
N HIS A 231 5.09 -41.54 -14.14
CA HIS A 231 4.44 -41.12 -12.90
C HIS A 231 3.56 -39.89 -13.10
N GLU A 232 2.58 -39.72 -12.21
CA GLU A 232 1.75 -38.52 -12.11
C GLU A 232 2.62 -37.26 -11.90
N ALA A 233 2.40 -36.22 -12.70
CA ALA A 233 3.18 -34.99 -12.62
C ALA A 233 3.12 -34.33 -11.26
N ASP A 234 1.97 -34.32 -10.61
CA ASP A 234 1.79 -33.68 -9.30
C ASP A 234 2.76 -34.25 -8.24
N LEU A 235 2.99 -35.56 -8.27
CA LEU A 235 3.94 -36.22 -7.37
C LEU A 235 5.39 -35.83 -7.68
N VAL A 236 5.74 -35.74 -8.97
CA VAL A 236 7.09 -35.36 -9.42
C VAL A 236 7.37 -33.89 -9.10
N ILE A 237 6.41 -33.00 -9.35
CA ILE A 237 6.46 -31.56 -9.05
C ILE A 237 6.58 -31.35 -7.55
N ARG A 238 5.73 -32.03 -6.75
CA ARG A 238 5.77 -31.96 -5.29
C ARG A 238 7.12 -32.45 -4.76
N ALA A 239 7.62 -33.58 -5.25
CA ALA A 239 8.93 -34.09 -4.85
C ALA A 239 10.05 -33.09 -5.17
N PHE A 240 10.04 -32.53 -6.38
CA PHE A 240 11.06 -31.58 -6.83
C PHE A 240 11.07 -30.32 -5.97
N TYR A 241 9.95 -29.61 -5.84
CA TYR A 241 9.91 -28.36 -5.07
C TYR A 241 10.09 -28.57 -3.56
N LEU A 242 9.64 -29.72 -3.02
CA LEU A 242 9.94 -30.06 -1.63
C LEU A 242 11.45 -30.28 -1.43
N ALA A 243 12.12 -30.96 -2.38
CA ALA A 243 13.58 -31.09 -2.35
C ALA A 243 14.30 -29.75 -2.52
N VAL A 244 13.79 -28.83 -3.37
CA VAL A 244 14.28 -27.44 -3.47
C VAL A 244 14.24 -26.75 -2.11
N ILE A 245 13.09 -26.80 -1.42
CA ILE A 245 12.94 -26.17 -0.10
C ILE A 245 13.90 -26.79 0.92
N LEU A 246 13.89 -28.12 1.07
CA LEU A 246 14.65 -28.83 2.11
C LEU A 246 16.17 -28.74 1.90
N SER A 247 16.65 -28.83 0.65
CA SER A 247 18.09 -28.84 0.35
C SER A 247 18.80 -27.50 0.62
N GLN A 248 18.04 -26.42 0.87
CA GLN A 248 18.59 -25.14 1.33
C GLN A 248 19.01 -25.17 2.81
N HIS A 249 18.44 -26.08 3.60
CA HIS A 249 18.53 -26.04 5.07
C HIS A 249 19.16 -27.29 5.70
N THR A 250 19.15 -28.44 5.01
CA THR A 250 19.71 -29.69 5.55
C THR A 250 20.26 -30.61 4.46
N ASP A 251 21.39 -31.27 4.75
CA ASP A 251 21.96 -32.31 3.89
C ASP A 251 21.16 -33.62 3.92
N ASN A 252 20.31 -33.80 4.95
CA ASN A 252 19.45 -34.98 5.12
C ASN A 252 18.14 -34.92 4.32
N TRP A 253 17.98 -33.94 3.42
CA TRP A 253 16.73 -33.68 2.71
C TRP A 253 16.16 -34.91 1.96
N LYS A 254 17.04 -35.83 1.52
CA LYS A 254 16.63 -37.08 0.85
C LYS A 254 15.85 -38.03 1.76
N LEU A 255 16.27 -38.15 3.02
CA LEU A 255 15.58 -38.97 4.02
C LEU A 255 14.26 -38.30 4.43
N LEU A 256 14.28 -36.98 4.56
CA LEU A 256 13.08 -36.21 4.89
C LEU A 256 12.00 -36.29 3.83
N LEU A 257 12.38 -36.33 2.54
CA LEU A 257 11.42 -36.48 1.46
C LEU A 257 10.54 -37.73 1.65
N ALA A 258 11.15 -38.87 2.02
CA ALA A 258 10.44 -40.13 2.26
C ALA A 258 9.63 -40.14 3.57
N ASN A 259 10.10 -39.43 4.60
CA ASN A 259 9.42 -39.36 5.90
C ASN A 259 8.23 -38.40 5.92
N ILE A 260 8.29 -37.33 5.12
CA ILE A 260 7.18 -36.37 4.97
C ILE A 260 6.02 -37.02 4.22
N ASP A 261 6.35 -37.76 3.16
CA ASP A 261 5.36 -38.43 2.33
C ASP A 261 5.98 -39.70 1.73
N PRO A 262 5.52 -40.89 2.16
CA PRO A 262 6.03 -42.17 1.67
C PRO A 262 5.95 -42.33 0.15
N ASP A 263 4.99 -41.70 -0.53
CA ASP A 263 4.86 -41.80 -1.99
C ASP A 263 6.02 -41.11 -2.72
N LEU A 264 6.68 -40.14 -2.07
CA LEU A 264 7.82 -39.41 -2.61
C LEU A 264 9.15 -40.14 -2.41
N ALA A 265 9.19 -41.24 -1.65
CA ALA A 265 10.42 -41.99 -1.36
C ALA A 265 11.15 -42.45 -2.64
N ARG A 266 10.39 -42.75 -3.70
CA ARG A 266 10.91 -43.16 -5.02
C ARG A 266 11.65 -42.04 -5.78
N PHE A 267 11.57 -40.80 -5.31
CA PHE A 267 12.18 -39.62 -5.93
C PHE A 267 13.44 -39.11 -5.20
N ASN A 268 13.99 -39.89 -4.27
CA ASN A 268 15.17 -39.51 -3.46
C ASN A 268 16.51 -39.52 -4.25
N GLU A 269 16.52 -40.04 -5.48
CA GLU A 269 17.72 -40.13 -6.33
C GLU A 269 18.12 -38.79 -6.98
N MET A 270 17.40 -37.69 -6.73
CA MET A 270 17.75 -36.37 -7.29
C MET A 270 19.15 -35.91 -6.83
N ASN A 271 19.87 -35.25 -7.74
CA ASN A 271 21.18 -34.65 -7.46
C ASN A 271 21.00 -33.23 -6.91
N GLN A 272 21.66 -32.90 -5.79
CA GLN A 272 21.53 -31.59 -5.15
C GLN A 272 22.04 -30.44 -6.02
N LYS A 273 23.18 -30.61 -6.71
CA LYS A 273 23.70 -29.60 -7.66
C LYS A 273 22.71 -29.38 -8.80
N PHE A 274 22.08 -30.45 -9.26
CA PHE A 274 21.03 -30.34 -10.26
C PHE A 274 19.85 -29.53 -9.75
N ILE A 275 19.34 -29.80 -8.54
CA ILE A 275 18.24 -29.02 -7.92
C ILE A 275 18.58 -27.53 -7.87
N GLN A 276 19.79 -27.19 -7.39
CA GLN A 276 20.28 -25.81 -7.26
C GLN A 276 20.40 -25.09 -8.61
N ASP A 277 20.91 -25.77 -9.64
CA ASP A 277 21.06 -25.20 -10.99
C ASP A 277 19.71 -25.03 -11.73
N SER A 278 18.69 -25.72 -11.26
CA SER A 278 17.43 -25.94 -11.98
C SER A 278 16.29 -25.06 -11.50
N ALA A 279 16.13 -24.93 -10.18
CA ALA A 279 15.05 -24.14 -9.60
C ALA A 279 15.04 -22.67 -10.08
N PRO A 280 16.18 -21.96 -10.18
CA PRO A 280 16.19 -20.59 -10.72
C PRO A 280 15.76 -20.51 -12.19
N LYS A 281 16.11 -21.51 -13.00
CA LYS A 281 15.76 -21.56 -14.43
C LYS A 281 14.27 -21.77 -14.63
N LEU A 282 13.64 -22.55 -13.76
CA LEU A 282 12.20 -22.76 -13.78
C LEU A 282 11.41 -21.54 -13.37
N VAL A 283 11.84 -20.90 -12.28
CA VAL A 283 11.25 -19.64 -11.86
C VAL A 283 11.39 -18.60 -12.98
N ALA A 284 12.52 -18.55 -13.67
CA ALA A 284 12.71 -17.64 -14.80
C ALA A 284 11.85 -18.00 -16.04
N LEU A 285 11.50 -19.27 -16.21
CA LEU A 285 10.68 -19.77 -17.31
C LEU A 285 9.21 -19.38 -17.13
N ASP A 286 8.65 -19.66 -15.96
CA ASP A 286 7.26 -19.33 -15.60
C ASP A 286 7.14 -19.08 -14.08
N ARG A 287 7.12 -17.80 -13.71
CA ARG A 287 7.06 -17.38 -12.29
C ARG A 287 5.73 -17.70 -11.64
N GLU A 288 4.62 -17.60 -12.38
CA GLU A 288 3.28 -17.80 -11.86
C GLU A 288 3.04 -19.28 -11.59
N GLN A 289 3.44 -20.14 -12.53
CA GLN A 289 3.36 -21.59 -12.31
C GLN A 289 4.25 -22.03 -11.13
N ALA A 290 5.50 -21.55 -11.06
CA ALA A 290 6.38 -21.88 -9.95
C ALA A 290 5.81 -21.41 -8.59
N HIS A 291 5.12 -20.26 -8.56
CA HIS A 291 4.41 -19.81 -7.36
C HIS A 291 3.29 -20.77 -6.96
N ALA A 292 2.45 -21.18 -7.91
CA ALA A 292 1.34 -22.10 -7.68
C ALA A 292 1.83 -23.49 -7.21
N ASP A 293 2.88 -24.03 -7.85
CA ASP A 293 3.47 -25.31 -7.48
C ASP A 293 4.02 -25.30 -6.05
N LEU A 294 4.76 -24.25 -5.69
CA LEU A 294 5.28 -24.08 -4.32
C LEU A 294 4.16 -23.90 -3.30
N GLU A 295 3.09 -23.18 -3.65
CA GLU A 295 1.93 -23.02 -2.76
C GLU A 295 1.24 -24.37 -2.52
N MET A 296 1.12 -25.21 -3.56
CA MET A 296 0.60 -26.57 -3.44
C MET A 296 1.49 -27.45 -2.56
N VAL A 297 2.81 -27.40 -2.76
CA VAL A 297 3.78 -28.11 -1.91
C VAL A 297 3.63 -27.67 -0.46
N GLU A 298 3.60 -26.36 -0.22
CA GLU A 298 3.38 -25.80 1.11
C GLU A 298 2.09 -26.41 1.69
N LYS A 299 0.93 -26.21 1.06
CA LYS A 299 -0.37 -26.72 1.54
C LYS A 299 -0.39 -28.22 1.82
N SER A 300 0.39 -29.03 1.10
CA SER A 300 0.46 -30.48 1.30
C SER A 300 1.16 -30.93 2.59
N LEU A 301 1.99 -30.08 3.21
CA LEU A 301 2.73 -30.43 4.43
C LEU A 301 1.78 -30.57 5.63
N SER A 302 1.73 -31.75 6.23
CA SER A 302 0.95 -32.00 7.45
C SER A 302 1.58 -31.35 8.69
N LYS A 303 0.81 -31.26 9.79
CA LYS A 303 1.32 -30.83 11.11
C LYS A 303 2.55 -31.62 11.55
N GLN A 304 2.55 -32.94 11.36
CA GLN A 304 3.65 -33.82 11.71
C GLN A 304 4.87 -33.59 10.81
N ALA A 305 4.66 -33.35 9.51
CA ALA A 305 5.74 -33.01 8.59
C ALA A 305 6.38 -31.66 8.97
N LEU A 306 5.58 -30.65 9.33
CA LEU A 306 6.09 -29.36 9.78
C LEU A 306 6.86 -29.46 11.10
N GLN A 307 6.40 -30.29 12.05
CA GLN A 307 7.13 -30.59 13.28
C GLN A 307 8.50 -31.19 12.96
N LEU A 308 8.53 -32.26 12.15
CA LEU A 308 9.75 -32.96 11.78
C LEU A 308 10.74 -32.01 11.07
N VAL A 309 10.27 -31.29 10.06
CA VAL A 309 11.15 -30.44 9.23
C VAL A 309 11.61 -29.21 9.99
N LEU A 310 10.69 -28.43 10.55
CA LEU A 310 11.03 -27.11 11.10
C LEU A 310 11.63 -27.20 12.50
N LEU A 311 11.15 -28.10 13.35
CA LEU A 311 11.52 -28.12 14.77
C LEU A 311 12.51 -29.24 15.09
N ASP A 312 12.34 -30.43 14.54
CA ASP A 312 13.19 -31.57 14.91
C ASP A 312 14.51 -31.56 14.09
N GLU A 313 14.43 -31.26 12.79
CA GLU A 313 15.58 -31.28 11.86
C GLU A 313 16.28 -29.92 11.72
N ILE A 314 15.54 -28.88 11.31
CA ILE A 314 16.11 -27.53 11.14
C ILE A 314 16.39 -26.86 12.50
N LYS A 315 15.65 -27.24 13.54
CA LYS A 315 15.73 -26.67 14.90
C LYS A 315 15.45 -25.17 14.94
N LEU A 316 14.37 -24.75 14.29
CA LEU A 316 14.00 -23.34 14.13
C LEU A 316 13.78 -22.58 15.46
N ASN A 317 13.64 -23.32 16.57
CA ASN A 317 13.57 -22.78 17.94
C ASN A 317 14.91 -22.27 18.49
N GLU A 318 16.02 -22.45 17.77
CA GLU A 318 17.34 -21.90 18.11
C GLU A 318 17.62 -20.59 17.32
N ALA A 319 18.21 -19.59 17.97
CA ALA A 319 18.39 -18.25 17.38
C ALA A 319 19.22 -18.22 16.09
N GLU A 320 20.33 -18.95 16.09
CA GLU A 320 21.18 -19.11 14.91
C GLU A 320 20.42 -19.72 13.72
N LYS A 321 19.47 -20.61 14.00
CA LYS A 321 18.74 -21.37 12.96
C LYS A 321 17.66 -20.54 12.29
N PHE A 322 16.82 -19.81 13.03
CA PHE A 322 15.86 -18.93 12.37
C PHE A 322 16.54 -17.82 11.57
N SER A 323 17.68 -17.31 12.05
CA SER A 323 18.49 -16.32 11.34
C SER A 323 19.00 -16.87 10.00
N SER A 324 19.60 -18.07 10.03
CA SER A 324 20.04 -18.79 8.83
C SER A 324 18.89 -19.05 7.86
N VAL A 325 17.71 -19.46 8.33
CA VAL A 325 16.55 -19.76 7.46
C VAL A 325 16.03 -18.51 6.76
N ILE A 326 15.89 -17.39 7.46
CA ILE A 326 15.47 -16.10 6.85
C ILE A 326 16.42 -15.66 5.73
N PHE A 327 17.71 -15.98 5.87
CA PHE A 327 18.73 -15.66 4.88
C PHE A 327 18.76 -16.65 3.71
N LYS A 328 18.73 -17.95 3.97
CA LYS A 328 18.91 -18.99 2.95
C LYS A 328 17.65 -19.32 2.16
N GLU A 329 16.46 -19.12 2.73
CA GLU A 329 15.21 -19.49 2.05
C GLU A 329 14.90 -18.56 0.87
N GLU A 330 14.90 -19.12 -0.35
CA GLU A 330 14.64 -18.40 -1.59
C GLU A 330 13.28 -18.71 -2.24
N TYR A 331 12.56 -19.72 -1.73
CA TYR A 331 11.35 -20.25 -2.38
C TYR A 331 10.12 -20.27 -1.47
N SER A 332 10.20 -20.82 -0.25
CA SER A 332 9.05 -21.01 0.64
C SER A 332 8.75 -19.80 1.53
N VAL A 333 7.56 -19.21 1.33
CA VAL A 333 7.05 -18.17 2.23
C VAL A 333 6.59 -18.77 3.55
N LEU A 334 6.09 -20.01 3.54
CA LEU A 334 5.67 -20.73 4.75
C LEU A 334 6.82 -20.90 5.74
N VAL A 335 7.95 -21.46 5.29
CA VAL A 335 9.13 -21.72 6.13
C VAL A 335 9.67 -20.41 6.69
N ARG A 336 9.82 -19.41 5.81
CA ARG A 336 10.35 -18.10 6.17
C ARG A 336 9.46 -17.33 7.16
N SER A 337 8.13 -17.46 7.03
CA SER A 337 7.17 -16.85 7.95
C SER A 337 7.27 -17.45 9.36
N HIS A 338 7.39 -18.77 9.49
CA HIS A 338 7.60 -19.41 10.79
C HIS A 338 8.94 -19.01 11.43
N ALA A 339 9.99 -18.87 10.62
CA ALA A 339 11.28 -18.40 11.09
C ALA A 339 11.20 -16.97 11.63
N LEU A 340 10.52 -16.08 10.91
CA LEU A 340 10.34 -14.69 11.34
C LEU A 340 9.40 -14.55 12.54
N LEU A 341 8.40 -15.44 12.69
CA LEU A 341 7.57 -15.51 13.88
C LEU A 341 8.40 -15.85 15.13
N LEU A 342 9.29 -16.84 15.05
CA LEU A 342 10.16 -17.19 16.17
C LEU A 342 11.22 -16.12 16.44
N ALA A 343 11.73 -15.47 15.39
CA ALA A 343 12.59 -14.29 15.57
C ALA A 343 11.83 -13.12 16.24
N LEU A 344 10.54 -12.95 15.93
CA LEU A 344 9.70 -11.96 16.60
C LEU A 344 9.47 -12.32 18.07
N ASP A 345 9.26 -13.59 18.41
CA ASP A 345 9.16 -14.08 19.80
C ASP A 345 10.45 -13.83 20.58
N ASP A 346 11.61 -14.07 19.96
CA ASP A 346 12.92 -13.82 20.58
C ASP A 346 13.17 -12.33 20.82
N ILE A 347 12.96 -11.46 19.81
CA ILE A 347 13.28 -10.03 19.93
C ILE A 347 12.41 -9.31 20.97
N VAL A 348 11.17 -9.74 21.16
CA VAL A 348 10.29 -9.18 22.21
C VAL A 348 10.49 -9.85 23.56
N SER A 349 11.30 -10.91 23.66
CA SER A 349 11.67 -11.55 24.93
C SER A 349 12.56 -10.65 25.80
N ARG A 350 12.77 -11.04 27.06
CA ARG A 350 13.62 -10.28 28.01
C ARG A 350 15.10 -10.26 27.64
N GLN A 351 15.59 -11.28 26.93
CA GLN A 351 17.01 -11.46 26.63
C GLN A 351 17.17 -11.94 25.17
N PRO A 352 16.97 -11.06 24.19
CA PRO A 352 17.07 -11.42 22.77
C PRO A 352 18.52 -11.65 22.33
N SER A 353 18.71 -12.46 21.29
CA SER A 353 20.03 -12.64 20.66
C SER A 353 20.40 -11.43 19.78
N GLN A 354 21.07 -10.43 20.37
CA GLN A 354 21.38 -9.16 19.68
C GLN A 354 22.14 -9.32 18.34
N ALA A 355 23.12 -10.23 18.29
CA ALA A 355 23.94 -10.46 17.09
C ALA A 355 23.12 -11.02 15.92
N ASP A 356 22.23 -11.97 16.20
CA ASP A 356 21.35 -12.57 15.17
C ASP A 356 20.34 -11.55 14.66
N HIS A 357 19.75 -10.74 15.55
CA HIS A 357 18.75 -9.75 15.17
C HIS A 357 19.30 -8.61 14.30
N SER A 358 20.53 -8.16 14.55
CA SER A 358 21.20 -7.19 13.67
C SER A 358 21.36 -7.75 12.25
N THR A 359 21.77 -9.02 12.14
CA THR A 359 21.91 -9.72 10.86
C THR A 359 20.59 -9.84 10.13
N ILE A 360 19.53 -10.27 10.83
CA ILE A 360 18.17 -10.39 10.28
C ILE A 360 17.64 -9.03 9.79
N TYR A 361 17.81 -7.97 10.59
CA TYR A 361 17.30 -6.65 10.24
C TYR A 361 17.96 -6.12 8.95
N ASN A 362 19.29 -6.21 8.85
CA ASN A 362 20.03 -5.80 7.65
C ASN A 362 19.63 -6.61 6.41
N ALA A 363 19.30 -7.90 6.57
CA ALA A 363 18.84 -8.75 5.47
C ALA A 363 17.41 -8.41 5.02
N LEU A 364 16.51 -8.06 5.95
CA LEU A 364 15.11 -7.74 5.64
C LEU A 364 14.90 -6.30 5.17
N PHE A 365 15.74 -5.36 5.64
CA PHE A 365 15.65 -3.92 5.41
C PHE A 365 17.00 -3.33 4.96
N PRO A 366 17.57 -3.76 3.82
CA PRO A 366 18.87 -3.28 3.36
C PRO A 366 18.84 -1.81 2.94
N GLU A 367 19.80 -1.02 3.42
CA GLU A 367 20.03 0.35 2.98
C GLU A 367 20.60 0.37 1.55
N GLY A 368 19.87 0.94 0.59
CA GLY A 368 20.36 1.10 -0.79
C GLY A 368 20.42 -0.20 -1.60
N ARG A 369 19.26 -0.72 -2.03
CA ARG A 369 19.18 -1.93 -2.87
C ARG A 369 19.88 -1.74 -4.23
N ASN A 370 21.01 -2.43 -4.42
CA ASN A 370 21.67 -2.64 -5.71
C ASN A 370 21.44 -4.07 -6.29
N GLY A 371 20.57 -4.88 -5.68
CA GLY A 371 20.28 -6.26 -6.12
C GLY A 371 18.82 -6.49 -6.52
N ALA A 372 18.58 -7.41 -7.46
CA ALA A 372 17.24 -7.86 -7.80
C ALA A 372 16.59 -8.59 -6.60
N PRO A 373 15.29 -8.38 -6.33
CA PRO A 373 14.60 -9.08 -5.23
C PRO A 373 14.62 -10.60 -5.48
N ARG A 374 14.80 -11.39 -4.40
CA ARG A 374 14.74 -12.85 -4.48
C ARG A 374 13.34 -13.29 -4.89
N PHE A 375 13.21 -14.50 -5.44
CA PHE A 375 11.90 -15.01 -5.87
C PHE A 375 10.87 -15.03 -4.72
N VAL A 376 11.24 -15.56 -3.55
CA VAL A 376 10.38 -15.52 -2.34
C VAL A 376 9.96 -14.11 -1.93
N ASP A 377 10.78 -13.07 -2.18
CA ASP A 377 10.43 -11.67 -1.85
C ASP A 377 9.34 -11.11 -2.77
N THR A 378 9.05 -11.79 -3.89
CA THR A 378 7.99 -11.42 -4.84
C THR A 378 6.71 -12.23 -4.68
N ARG A 379 6.72 -13.31 -3.88
CA ARG A 379 5.53 -14.12 -3.63
C ARG A 379 4.59 -13.37 -2.66
N PRO A 380 3.31 -13.15 -3.00
CA PRO A 380 2.37 -12.43 -2.13
C PRO A 380 2.10 -13.20 -0.84
N SER A 381 2.11 -12.51 0.30
CA SER A 381 1.66 -13.05 1.58
C SER A 381 1.37 -11.94 2.58
N ILE A 382 0.14 -11.92 3.08
CA ILE A 382 -0.32 -10.98 4.12
C ILE A 382 0.40 -11.28 5.43
N VAL A 383 0.51 -12.56 5.82
CA VAL A 383 1.21 -13.00 7.03
C VAL A 383 2.67 -12.58 7.02
N TRP A 384 3.36 -12.75 5.89
CA TRP A 384 4.74 -12.31 5.75
C TRP A 384 4.88 -10.79 5.89
N THR A 385 3.92 -10.04 5.34
CA THR A 385 3.89 -8.58 5.43
C THR A 385 3.71 -8.12 6.89
N HIS A 386 2.72 -8.68 7.60
CA HIS A 386 2.48 -8.38 9.02
C HIS A 386 3.67 -8.76 9.90
N LEU A 387 4.26 -9.94 9.69
CA LEU A 387 5.44 -10.39 10.43
C LEU A 387 6.64 -9.45 10.22
N LYS A 388 6.88 -9.04 8.97
CA LYS A 388 7.96 -8.08 8.67
C LYS A 388 7.73 -6.73 9.35
N GLU A 389 6.52 -6.19 9.27
CA GLU A 389 6.19 -4.91 9.89
C GLU A 389 6.28 -4.99 11.42
N ALA A 390 5.74 -6.03 12.04
CA ALA A 390 5.84 -6.24 13.48
C ALA A 390 7.29 -6.43 13.94
N TYR A 391 8.10 -7.17 13.18
CA TYR A 391 9.53 -7.33 13.46
C TYR A 391 10.28 -6.01 13.33
N HIS A 392 9.97 -5.19 12.32
CA HIS A 392 10.56 -3.85 12.17
C HIS A 392 10.27 -2.97 13.38
N LEU A 393 9.00 -2.87 13.78
CA LEU A 393 8.57 -2.11 14.95
C LEU A 393 9.23 -2.63 16.22
N ALA A 394 9.24 -3.95 16.45
CA ALA A 394 9.86 -4.55 17.63
C ALA A 394 11.36 -4.26 17.71
N TYR A 395 12.07 -4.30 16.57
CA TYR A 395 13.49 -3.96 16.49
C TYR A 395 13.74 -2.47 16.83
N GLN A 396 12.94 -1.56 16.27
CA GLN A 396 13.03 -0.13 16.57
C GLN A 396 12.75 0.17 18.04
N ILE A 397 11.66 -0.38 18.59
CA ILE A 397 11.27 -0.25 19.99
C ILE A 397 12.40 -0.74 20.91
N ARG A 398 13.04 -1.87 20.59
CA ARG A 398 14.17 -2.38 21.38
C ARG A 398 15.34 -1.41 21.41
N SER A 399 15.74 -0.89 20.25
CA SER A 399 16.82 0.09 20.16
C SER A 399 16.50 1.37 20.94
N LEU A 400 15.26 1.88 20.84
CA LEU A 400 14.83 3.07 21.57
C LEU A 400 14.69 2.82 23.08
N HIS A 401 14.20 1.64 23.48
CA HIS A 401 14.08 1.26 24.89
C HIS A 401 15.45 1.15 25.57
N GLU A 402 16.46 0.59 24.91
CA GLU A 402 17.85 0.56 25.44
C GLU A 402 18.40 1.98 25.67
N GLN A 403 18.09 2.92 24.75
CA GLN A 403 18.44 4.33 24.91
C GLN A 403 17.69 4.99 26.07
N LEU A 404 16.40 4.69 26.24
CA LEU A 404 15.60 5.18 27.37
C LEU A 404 16.15 4.65 28.71
N VAL A 405 16.42 3.35 28.82
CA VAL A 405 17.02 2.74 30.02
C VAL A 405 18.35 3.41 30.37
N THR A 406 19.20 3.66 29.37
CA THR A 406 20.47 4.35 29.57
C THR A 406 20.26 5.79 30.05
N ALA A 407 19.31 6.52 29.45
CA ALA A 407 18.97 7.87 29.87
C ALA A 407 18.41 7.92 31.29
N MET A 408 17.57 6.95 31.68
CA MET A 408 17.01 6.83 33.01
C MET A 408 18.10 6.62 34.07
N LYS A 409 19.10 5.76 33.81
CA LYS A 409 20.26 5.59 34.71
C LYS A 409 21.01 6.89 34.93
N ASN A 410 21.19 7.69 33.87
CA ASN A 410 21.85 9.00 33.96
C ASN A 410 21.00 10.03 34.71
N LEU A 411 19.68 10.00 34.53
CA LEU A 411 18.75 10.91 35.20
C LEU A 411 18.66 10.64 36.71
N LEU A 412 18.70 9.38 37.14
CA LEU A 412 18.62 9.00 38.56
C LEU A 412 19.72 9.64 39.41
N VAL A 413 20.91 9.88 38.86
CA VAL A 413 22.06 10.46 39.59
C VAL A 413 22.20 11.97 39.40
N LYS A 414 21.46 12.58 38.47
CA LYS A 414 21.49 14.03 38.23
C LYS A 414 20.64 14.77 39.26
N LYS A 415 21.13 15.91 39.72
CA LYS A 415 20.32 16.84 40.51
C LYS A 415 19.41 17.67 39.60
N THR A 416 18.33 18.22 40.14
CA THR A 416 17.38 19.05 39.39
C THR A 416 18.05 20.27 38.76
N GLU A 417 19.02 20.88 39.45
CA GLU A 417 19.80 22.03 38.96
C GLU A 417 20.63 21.74 37.70
N ASP A 418 20.99 20.47 37.46
CA ASP A 418 21.76 20.04 36.30
C ASP A 418 20.89 19.62 35.10
N LEU A 419 19.56 19.63 35.26
CA LEU A 419 18.63 19.31 34.19
C LEU A 419 18.50 20.53 33.27
N THR A 420 18.38 20.31 31.96
CA THR A 420 18.20 21.42 30.99
C THR A 420 17.20 21.02 29.92
N PHE A 421 16.49 22.00 29.36
CA PHE A 421 15.59 21.76 28.24
C PHE A 421 16.30 21.07 27.07
N LYS A 422 17.53 21.50 26.75
CA LYS A 422 18.38 20.91 25.72
C LYS A 422 18.63 19.42 25.95
N PHE A 423 18.93 19.00 27.18
CA PHE A 423 19.11 17.59 27.51
C PHE A 423 17.87 16.75 27.15
N PHE A 424 16.68 17.23 27.54
CA PHE A 424 15.44 16.55 27.22
C PHE A 424 15.13 16.59 25.73
N ARG A 425 15.41 17.69 25.02
CA ARG A 425 15.22 17.78 23.56
C ARG A 425 16.10 16.81 22.80
N THR A 426 17.38 16.71 23.17
CA THR A 426 18.29 15.73 22.56
C THR A 426 17.82 14.30 22.84
N LEU A 427 17.35 14.01 24.05
CA LEU A 427 16.82 12.68 24.37
C LEU A 427 15.51 12.38 23.62
N TRP A 428 14.57 13.31 23.64
CA TRP A 428 13.22 13.12 23.12
C TRP A 428 13.20 13.08 21.59
N ASN A 429 13.82 14.08 20.93
CA ASN A 429 13.75 14.27 19.49
C ASN A 429 14.96 13.67 18.77
N GLU A 430 16.19 14.06 19.13
CA GLU A 430 17.40 13.60 18.40
C GLU A 430 17.64 12.09 18.55
N LYS A 431 17.46 11.56 19.76
CA LYS A 431 17.50 10.12 20.05
C LYS A 431 16.16 9.41 19.78
N ARG A 432 15.15 10.13 19.31
CA ARG A 432 13.86 9.61 18.83
C ARG A 432 13.05 8.83 19.87
N ILE A 433 13.26 9.08 21.16
CA ILE A 433 12.45 8.47 22.24
C ILE A 433 10.97 8.85 22.10
N ASN A 434 10.68 10.01 21.50
CA ASN A 434 9.33 10.48 21.18
C ASN A 434 8.49 9.51 20.33
N ARG A 435 9.12 8.54 19.64
CA ARG A 435 8.42 7.54 18.81
C ARG A 435 7.88 6.34 19.58
N LEU A 436 8.42 6.07 20.77
CA LEU A 436 8.14 4.83 21.51
C LEU A 436 6.64 4.59 21.71
N GLU A 437 5.88 5.62 22.11
CA GLU A 437 4.44 5.49 22.34
C GLU A 437 3.67 5.11 21.06
N TYR A 438 4.04 5.73 19.92
CA TYR A 438 3.42 5.45 18.63
C TYR A 438 3.81 4.06 18.11
N ASP A 439 5.08 3.69 18.18
CA ASP A 439 5.58 2.40 17.69
C ASP A 439 5.00 1.25 18.52
N LEU A 440 4.94 1.40 19.85
CA LEU A 440 4.28 0.44 20.74
C LEU A 440 2.79 0.30 20.42
N SER A 441 2.09 1.43 20.26
CA SER A 441 0.67 1.40 19.90
C SER A 441 0.43 0.73 18.54
N SER A 442 1.34 0.92 17.59
CA SER A 442 1.29 0.29 16.26
C SER A 442 1.53 -1.21 16.34
N LEU A 443 2.58 -1.63 17.08
CA LEU A 443 2.94 -3.03 17.27
C LEU A 443 1.83 -3.80 18.00
N GLU A 444 1.30 -3.25 19.09
CA GLU A 444 0.21 -3.88 19.85
C GLU A 444 -1.04 -4.09 19.00
N ARG A 445 -1.42 -3.07 18.22
CA ARG A 445 -2.58 -3.15 17.34
C ARG A 445 -2.35 -4.19 16.24
N LEU A 446 -1.18 -4.18 15.60
CA LEU A 446 -0.85 -5.12 14.53
C LEU A 446 -0.87 -6.56 15.04
N VAL A 447 -0.21 -6.86 16.16
CA VAL A 447 -0.18 -8.21 16.74
C VAL A 447 -1.56 -8.67 17.27
N SER A 448 -2.41 -7.73 17.67
CA SER A 448 -3.75 -8.07 18.17
C SER A 448 -4.77 -8.33 17.05
N SER A 449 -4.57 -7.77 15.86
CA SER A 449 -5.58 -7.80 14.77
C SER A 449 -5.10 -8.39 13.45
N GLY A 450 -3.79 -8.50 13.23
CA GLY A 450 -3.21 -9.05 12.02
C GLY A 450 -3.10 -10.57 12.05
N ASP A 451 -3.00 -11.16 10.86
CA ASP A 451 -2.68 -12.57 10.68
C ASP A 451 -1.17 -12.80 10.78
N PHE A 452 -0.75 -13.68 11.71
CA PHE A 452 0.67 -14.01 11.98
C PHE A 452 1.00 -15.48 11.73
N LEU A 453 -0.01 -16.33 11.57
CA LEU A 453 0.15 -17.74 11.26
C LEU A 453 -0.25 -17.97 9.80
N PRO A 454 0.59 -18.65 8.99
CA PRO A 454 0.27 -18.90 7.59
C PRO A 454 -0.83 -19.95 7.39
N ARG A 455 -1.29 -20.60 8.47
CA ARG A 455 -2.38 -21.60 8.51
C ARG A 455 -3.15 -21.50 9.82
N SER A 456 -4.26 -22.26 9.87
CA SER A 456 -4.97 -22.49 11.13
C SER A 456 -4.03 -23.08 12.19
N GLU A 457 -4.25 -22.73 13.45
CA GLU A 457 -3.44 -23.23 14.56
C GLU A 457 -3.52 -24.76 14.72
N ASP A 458 -4.68 -25.34 14.39
CA ASP A 458 -4.91 -26.79 14.44
C ASP A 458 -3.98 -27.56 13.50
N ASP A 459 -3.66 -26.97 12.33
CA ASP A 459 -2.78 -27.54 11.31
C ASP A 459 -1.28 -27.32 11.58
N LEU A 460 -0.93 -26.56 12.61
CA LEU A 460 0.45 -26.19 12.94
C LEU A 460 0.96 -26.91 14.20
N PRO A 461 2.27 -27.16 14.30
CA PRO A 461 2.91 -27.49 15.57
C PRO A 461 2.57 -26.46 16.65
N SER A 462 2.23 -26.93 17.86
CA SER A 462 1.80 -26.06 18.96
C SER A 462 2.85 -25.01 19.35
N ALA A 463 4.13 -25.25 19.04
CA ALA A 463 5.20 -24.29 19.24
C ALA A 463 4.92 -22.91 18.60
N PHE A 464 4.27 -22.86 17.44
CA PHE A 464 4.00 -21.61 16.71
C PHE A 464 2.81 -20.84 17.29
N GLY A 465 1.71 -21.52 17.63
CA GLY A 465 0.59 -20.90 18.36
C GLY A 465 1.05 -20.36 19.72
N ASN A 466 1.81 -21.18 20.46
CA ASN A 466 2.41 -20.78 21.73
C ASN A 466 3.38 -19.59 21.58
N ALA A 467 4.11 -19.49 20.46
CA ALA A 467 4.99 -18.34 20.19
C ALA A 467 4.17 -17.07 19.96
N LEU A 468 3.07 -17.13 19.20
CA LEU A 468 2.18 -15.98 19.01
C LEU A 468 1.57 -15.48 20.32
N ASP A 469 1.17 -16.39 21.20
CA ASP A 469 0.66 -16.04 22.53
C ASP A 469 1.74 -15.42 23.43
N ARG A 470 2.97 -15.96 23.40
CA ARG A 470 4.10 -15.35 24.10
C ARG A 470 4.40 -13.96 23.55
N ILE A 471 4.43 -13.75 22.23
CA ILE A 471 4.63 -12.43 21.61
C ILE A 471 3.61 -11.43 22.16
N LYS A 472 2.32 -11.78 22.15
CA LYS A 472 1.24 -10.95 22.71
C LYS A 472 1.47 -10.60 24.18
N GLN A 473 1.87 -11.57 25.00
CA GLN A 473 2.13 -11.35 26.42
C GLN A 473 3.38 -10.51 26.69
N GLN A 474 4.45 -10.71 25.93
CA GLN A 474 5.71 -10.00 26.11
C GLN A 474 5.61 -8.55 25.65
N ILE A 475 4.91 -8.28 24.54
CA ILE A 475 4.65 -6.90 24.09
C ILE A 475 3.89 -6.13 25.17
N ARG A 476 2.86 -6.73 25.79
CA ARG A 476 2.12 -6.07 26.89
C ARG A 476 3.05 -5.68 28.05
N LYS A 477 3.92 -6.59 28.48
CA LYS A 477 4.88 -6.33 29.57
C LYS A 477 5.87 -5.23 29.17
N LEU A 478 6.34 -5.26 27.93
CA LEU A 478 7.25 -4.26 27.39
C LEU A 478 6.59 -2.87 27.34
N THR A 479 5.32 -2.78 26.93
CA THR A 479 4.54 -1.55 26.94
C THR A 479 4.39 -0.98 28.35
N GLU A 480 4.02 -1.81 29.33
CA GLU A 480 3.89 -1.39 30.74
C GLU A 480 5.23 -0.89 31.32
N GLU A 481 6.33 -1.57 31.01
CA GLU A 481 7.67 -1.17 31.43
C GLU A 481 8.09 0.17 30.81
N ILE A 482 7.90 0.34 29.50
CA ILE A 482 8.28 1.57 28.79
C ILE A 482 7.42 2.74 29.26
N HIS A 483 6.09 2.59 29.42
CA HIS A 483 5.25 3.66 29.95
C HIS A 483 5.66 4.07 31.36
N SER A 484 6.02 3.13 32.23
CA SER A 484 6.55 3.44 33.56
C SER A 484 7.86 4.24 33.50
N GLN A 485 8.77 3.91 32.57
CA GLN A 485 9.99 4.69 32.36
C GLN A 485 9.71 6.08 31.78
N LEU A 486 8.74 6.21 30.87
CA LEU A 486 8.31 7.49 30.31
C LEU A 486 7.65 8.38 31.38
N ASP A 487 6.88 7.81 32.31
CA ASP A 487 6.33 8.54 33.45
C ASP A 487 7.44 9.08 34.36
N ASN A 488 8.48 8.27 34.63
CA ASN A 488 9.63 8.74 35.38
C ASN A 488 10.42 9.83 34.64
N LEU A 489 10.54 9.71 33.31
CA LEU A 489 11.16 10.73 32.47
C LEU A 489 10.38 12.04 32.53
N ASN A 490 9.05 11.97 32.42
CA ASN A 490 8.16 13.12 32.54
C ASN A 490 8.22 13.76 33.94
N LEU A 491 8.33 12.98 35.01
CA LEU A 491 8.49 13.53 36.36
C LEU A 491 9.79 14.37 36.46
N ARG A 492 10.91 13.87 35.94
CA ARG A 492 12.18 14.64 35.91
C ARG A 492 12.08 15.87 35.00
N PHE A 493 11.34 15.78 33.90
CA PHE A 493 11.06 16.93 33.05
C PHE A 493 10.23 17.98 33.79
N GLN A 494 9.20 17.57 34.53
CA GLN A 494 8.40 18.48 35.36
C GLN A 494 9.26 19.21 36.39
N GLU A 495 10.16 18.53 37.08
CA GLU A 495 11.09 19.17 38.02
C GLU A 495 11.97 20.24 37.34
N MET A 496 12.45 19.94 36.13
CA MET A 496 13.22 20.90 35.34
C MET A 496 12.37 22.11 34.94
N VAL A 497 11.16 21.89 34.42
CA VAL A 497 10.24 22.98 34.05
C VAL A 497 9.93 23.84 35.27
N VAL A 498 9.54 23.24 36.40
CA VAL A 498 9.21 23.97 37.64
C VAL A 498 10.37 24.82 38.15
N SER A 499 11.62 24.35 38.00
CA SER A 499 12.78 25.12 38.43
C SER A 499 13.22 26.21 37.46
N GLN A 500 12.87 26.13 36.17
CA GLN A 500 13.43 27.00 35.12
C GLN A 500 12.39 27.86 34.39
N TYR A 501 11.10 27.56 34.46
CA TYR A 501 10.09 28.23 33.64
C TYR A 501 10.08 29.76 33.81
N THR A 502 10.25 30.23 35.05
CA THR A 502 10.31 31.67 35.35
C THR A 502 11.49 32.36 34.65
N SER A 503 12.65 31.69 34.49
CA SER A 503 13.77 32.27 33.75
C SER A 503 13.50 32.31 32.24
N TRP A 504 12.75 31.35 31.68
CA TRP A 504 12.33 31.38 30.27
C TRP A 504 11.41 32.55 29.94
N ILE A 505 10.70 33.06 30.96
CA ILE A 505 9.85 34.25 30.86
C ILE A 505 10.67 35.53 31.00
N GLN A 506 11.56 35.58 31.99
CA GLN A 506 12.29 36.79 32.36
C GLN A 506 13.47 37.10 31.44
N GLU A 507 14.09 36.07 30.87
CA GLU A 507 15.32 36.18 30.08
C GLU A 507 15.13 35.56 28.69
N ASP A 508 15.69 36.21 27.66
CA ASP A 508 15.72 35.68 26.30
C ASP A 508 16.81 34.58 26.16
N GLY A 509 16.55 33.42 26.76
CA GLY A 509 17.43 32.24 26.73
C GLY A 509 17.27 31.35 25.49
N ASP A 510 17.84 30.15 25.51
CA ASP A 510 17.77 29.20 24.37
C ASP A 510 16.33 28.72 24.09
N VAL A 511 15.52 28.57 25.14
CA VAL A 511 14.12 28.14 25.03
C VAL A 511 13.25 29.30 24.56
N ARG A 512 12.39 29.05 23.57
CA ARG A 512 11.43 30.01 23.04
C ARG A 512 10.01 29.61 23.39
N LEU A 513 9.29 30.52 24.04
CA LEU A 513 7.88 30.31 24.35
C LEU A 513 7.00 30.70 23.17
N THR A 514 5.80 30.13 23.07
CA THR A 514 4.83 30.48 22.01
C THR A 514 4.48 31.98 22.00
N SER A 515 4.42 32.64 23.17
CA SER A 515 4.27 34.10 23.28
C SER A 515 5.40 34.90 22.63
N GLN A 516 6.58 34.30 22.46
CA GLN A 516 7.75 34.97 21.91
C GLN A 516 7.89 34.74 20.40
N PHE A 517 6.96 34.02 19.77
CA PHE A 517 7.05 33.59 18.37
C PHE A 517 7.27 34.76 17.40
N LEU A 518 6.43 35.81 17.44
CA LEU A 518 6.54 36.93 16.51
C LEU A 518 7.91 37.63 16.60
N ARG A 519 8.33 37.97 17.81
CA ARG A 519 9.56 38.73 18.08
C ARG A 519 10.83 37.92 17.85
N ARG A 520 10.85 36.66 18.30
CA ARG A 520 12.08 35.84 18.32
C ARG A 520 12.19 34.90 17.12
N CYS A 521 11.08 34.44 16.53
CA CYS A 521 11.08 33.49 15.42
C CYS A 521 10.71 34.13 14.08
N LEU A 522 9.55 34.79 13.99
CA LEU A 522 9.08 35.36 12.72
C LEU A 522 9.97 36.54 12.27
N LYS A 523 10.17 37.52 13.16
CA LYS A 523 10.85 38.80 12.85
C LYS A 523 12.30 38.65 12.39
N PRO A 524 13.14 37.75 12.93
CA PRO A 524 14.52 37.61 12.44
C PRO A 524 14.63 36.99 11.04
N HIS A 525 13.58 36.35 10.53
CA HIS A 525 13.63 35.51 9.32
C HIS A 525 12.72 35.97 8.19
N TRP A 526 11.91 37.00 8.41
CA TRP A 526 10.96 37.52 7.44
C TRP A 526 11.04 39.05 7.31
N ASP A 527 11.29 39.52 6.09
CA ASP A 527 11.12 40.92 5.71
C ASP A 527 9.67 41.16 5.25
N SER A 528 8.86 41.82 6.09
CA SER A 528 7.44 42.05 5.81
C SER A 528 7.16 42.91 4.58
N GLN A 529 8.12 43.71 4.13
CA GLN A 529 7.96 44.61 2.97
C GLN A 529 8.27 43.90 1.66
N ASN A 530 9.29 43.02 1.64
CA ASN A 530 9.85 42.48 0.41
C ASN A 530 9.67 40.97 0.23
N GLU A 531 9.40 40.23 1.31
CA GLU A 531 9.30 38.78 1.27
C GLU A 531 7.86 38.30 1.54
N LYS A 532 7.45 37.25 0.81
CA LYS A 532 6.24 36.50 1.15
C LYS A 532 6.56 35.47 2.22
N ALA A 533 5.69 35.38 3.22
CA ALA A 533 5.76 34.39 4.27
C ALA A 533 4.44 33.63 4.42
N VAL A 534 4.55 32.38 4.84
CA VAL A 534 3.42 31.55 5.25
C VAL A 534 3.69 31.01 6.65
N LEU A 535 2.71 31.12 7.54
CA LEU A 535 2.74 30.56 8.89
C LEU A 535 1.70 29.46 9.01
N PHE A 536 2.13 28.26 9.41
CA PHE A 536 1.26 27.15 9.79
C PHE A 536 1.27 27.02 11.32
N ILE A 537 0.09 27.16 11.93
CA ILE A 537 -0.15 26.88 13.35
C ILE A 537 -0.94 25.58 13.43
N PHE A 538 -0.36 24.57 14.08
CA PHE A 538 -1.00 23.27 14.26
C PHE A 538 -1.49 23.08 15.69
N ASP A 539 -2.80 22.84 15.83
CA ASP A 539 -3.47 22.58 17.11
C ASP A 539 -3.32 21.11 17.52
N GLY A 540 -2.60 20.87 18.61
CA GLY A 540 -2.38 19.52 19.16
C GLY A 540 -1.30 18.70 18.43
N MET A 541 -0.30 19.33 17.81
CA MET A 541 0.79 18.62 17.12
C MET A 541 1.97 18.32 18.05
N ARG A 542 2.17 17.03 18.36
CA ARG A 542 3.41 16.55 19.00
C ARG A 542 4.59 16.58 18.01
N TYR A 543 5.81 16.66 18.56
CA TYR A 543 7.03 16.72 17.75
C TYR A 543 7.27 15.46 16.89
N ASP A 544 6.91 14.27 17.38
CA ASP A 544 7.01 13.01 16.63
C ASP A 544 6.10 13.00 15.39
N ILE A 545 4.94 13.69 15.43
CA ILE A 545 4.08 13.86 14.24
C ILE A 545 4.79 14.71 13.19
N TRP A 546 5.45 15.80 13.61
CA TRP A 546 6.25 16.63 12.72
C TRP A 546 7.36 15.81 12.05
N ASP A 547 8.15 15.08 12.83
CA ASP A 547 9.30 14.33 12.31
C ASP A 547 8.90 13.14 11.42
N GLU A 548 7.79 12.45 11.71
CA GLU A 548 7.39 11.24 10.96
C GLU A 548 6.50 11.53 9.75
N TYR A 549 5.59 12.50 9.86
CA TYR A 549 4.56 12.68 8.85
C TYR A 549 4.73 13.94 8.01
N LEU A 550 5.19 15.05 8.59
CA LEU A 550 5.27 16.31 7.84
C LEU A 550 6.67 16.55 7.26
N ARG A 551 7.70 16.53 8.10
CA ARG A 551 9.09 16.82 7.71
C ARG A 551 9.57 16.01 6.51
N PRO A 552 9.43 14.67 6.43
CA PRO A 552 9.97 13.90 5.30
C PRO A 552 9.35 14.30 3.97
N MET A 553 8.11 14.79 3.99
CA MET A 553 7.41 15.24 2.78
C MET A 553 7.88 16.62 2.28
N LEU A 554 8.60 17.37 3.13
CA LEU A 554 9.09 18.73 2.83
C LEU A 554 10.57 18.75 2.45
N GLU A 555 11.36 17.76 2.88
CA GLU A 555 12.82 17.72 2.71
C GLU A 555 13.28 17.89 1.26
N ASP A 556 12.50 17.44 0.29
CA ASP A 556 12.83 17.60 -1.14
C ASP A 556 12.60 19.03 -1.64
N ARG A 557 11.56 19.72 -1.19
CA ARG A 557 11.13 21.03 -1.71
C ARG A 557 11.54 22.23 -0.85
N MET A 558 11.84 22.00 0.42
CA MET A 558 12.13 23.05 1.39
C MET A 558 13.45 22.75 2.07
N GLU A 559 14.18 23.80 2.40
CA GLU A 559 15.33 23.70 3.28
C GLU A 559 14.95 24.22 4.66
N ILE A 560 15.42 23.52 5.71
CA ILE A 560 15.30 23.98 7.08
C ILE A 560 16.36 25.07 7.29
N ILE A 561 15.90 26.27 7.60
CA ILE A 561 16.75 27.41 7.96
C ILE A 561 17.09 27.33 9.44
N GLU A 562 16.10 27.10 10.30
CA GLU A 562 16.27 26.98 11.75
C GLU A 562 15.24 26.02 12.36
N ASP A 563 15.63 25.34 13.44
CA ASP A 563 14.80 24.46 14.26
C ASP A 563 15.03 24.80 15.74
N TYR A 564 14.12 25.61 16.30
CA TYR A 564 14.29 26.20 17.62
C TYR A 564 13.90 25.25 18.76
N SER A 565 14.63 25.33 19.86
CA SER A 565 14.20 24.79 21.16
C SER A 565 12.97 25.59 21.63
N ALA A 566 11.77 25.04 21.43
CA ALA A 566 10.53 25.74 21.72
C ALA A 566 9.64 25.00 22.73
N SER A 567 8.93 25.79 23.54
CA SER A 567 7.96 25.31 24.51
C SER A 567 6.61 26.01 24.38
N SER A 568 5.53 25.26 24.57
CA SER A 568 4.20 25.81 24.83
C SER A 568 4.19 26.65 26.12
N LEU A 569 3.20 27.56 26.24
CA LEU A 569 2.95 28.23 27.51
C LEU A 569 2.35 27.28 28.56
N LEU A 570 2.36 27.71 29.82
CA LEU A 570 1.68 27.06 30.93
C LEU A 570 0.48 27.90 31.40
N PRO A 571 -0.73 27.33 31.51
CA PRO A 571 -1.13 26.00 31.02
C PRO A 571 -0.98 25.82 29.50
N SER A 572 -0.67 24.58 29.07
CA SER A 572 -0.54 24.18 27.66
C SER A 572 -1.90 24.00 26.99
N GLU A 573 -2.74 25.03 27.08
CA GLU A 573 -4.11 25.04 26.58
C GLU A 573 -4.23 25.87 25.30
N THR A 574 -4.97 25.38 24.32
CA THR A 574 -5.24 26.04 23.02
C THR A 574 -5.57 27.52 23.18
N HIS A 575 -6.55 27.86 24.04
CA HIS A 575 -7.02 29.24 24.22
C HIS A 575 -5.99 30.18 24.86
N ILE A 576 -4.88 29.64 25.39
CA ILE A 576 -3.75 30.38 25.95
C ILE A 576 -2.62 30.41 24.94
N THR A 577 -2.07 29.24 24.63
CA THR A 577 -0.82 29.10 23.88
C THR A 577 -1.00 29.47 22.41
N ARG A 578 -2.11 29.09 21.76
CA ARG A 578 -2.41 29.42 20.35
C ARG A 578 -2.66 30.91 20.17
N LYS A 579 -3.41 31.51 21.11
CA LYS A 579 -3.65 32.96 21.14
C LYS A 579 -2.35 33.74 21.38
N ALA A 580 -1.47 33.25 22.24
CA ALA A 580 -0.17 33.86 22.49
C ALA A 580 0.74 33.86 21.25
N ILE A 581 0.65 32.85 20.37
CA ILE A 581 1.36 32.85 19.07
C ILE A 581 0.92 34.05 18.23
N SER A 582 -0.40 34.25 18.11
CA SER A 582 -0.98 35.35 17.33
C SER A 582 -0.71 36.70 17.98
N ALA A 583 -0.89 36.82 19.29
CA ALA A 583 -0.64 38.04 20.03
C ALA A 583 0.85 38.41 20.06
N GLY A 584 1.76 37.44 20.03
CA GLY A 584 3.18 37.62 20.27
C GLY A 584 3.50 38.22 21.65
N ALA A 585 2.65 37.93 22.64
CA ALA A 585 2.68 38.50 23.99
C ALA A 585 2.20 37.46 25.03
N TYR A 586 2.41 37.73 26.31
CA TYR A 586 1.93 36.85 27.38
C TYR A 586 0.44 37.06 27.70
N PRO A 587 -0.25 36.08 28.30
CA PRO A 587 -1.69 36.16 28.58
C PRO A 587 -2.13 37.33 29.48
N ASP A 588 -1.23 37.91 30.27
CA ASP A 588 -1.48 39.11 31.06
C ASP A 588 -1.36 40.44 30.26
N GLU A 589 -0.89 40.39 29.02
CA GLU A 589 -0.68 41.54 28.13
C GLU A 589 -1.73 41.66 27.01
N PHE A 590 -2.62 40.67 26.86
CA PHE A 590 -3.68 40.69 25.86
C PHE A 590 -5.02 40.19 26.41
N ASP A 591 -6.11 40.60 25.76
CA ASP A 591 -7.43 40.09 26.10
C ASP A 591 -7.61 38.65 25.57
N VAL A 592 -7.64 37.68 26.49
CA VAL A 592 -7.86 36.26 26.17
C VAL A 592 -9.21 35.98 25.53
N HIS A 593 -10.17 36.90 25.56
CA HIS A 593 -11.47 36.79 24.88
C HIS A 593 -11.46 37.35 23.45
N SER A 594 -10.42 38.10 23.08
CA SER A 594 -10.27 38.64 21.73
C SER A 594 -10.00 37.53 20.71
N SER A 595 -10.45 37.79 19.48
CA SER A 595 -10.27 36.88 18.34
C SER A 595 -8.84 36.94 17.81
N GLU A 596 -8.35 35.84 17.24
CA GLU A 596 -6.94 35.69 16.85
C GLU A 596 -6.51 36.66 15.75
N ASP A 597 -7.41 37.08 14.85
CA ASP A 597 -7.18 38.12 13.85
C ASP A 597 -6.80 39.47 14.48
N LYS A 598 -7.50 39.86 15.55
CA LYS A 598 -7.24 41.11 16.29
C LYS A 598 -5.91 41.03 17.04
N LEU A 599 -5.67 39.91 17.72
CA LEU A 599 -4.41 39.66 18.41
C LEU A 599 -3.24 39.67 17.44
N LEU A 600 -3.38 39.05 16.27
CA LEU A 600 -2.37 39.07 15.21
C LEU A 600 -2.12 40.49 14.70
N LYS A 601 -3.18 41.29 14.48
CA LYS A 601 -3.03 42.70 14.08
C LYS A 601 -2.22 43.50 15.09
N GLU A 602 -2.54 43.37 16.37
CA GLU A 602 -1.84 44.05 17.48
C GLU A 602 -0.38 43.61 17.57
N GLY A 603 -0.13 42.29 17.48
CA GLY A 603 1.22 41.71 17.49
C GLY A 603 2.07 42.20 16.31
N LEU A 604 1.52 42.19 15.09
CA LEU A 604 2.21 42.67 13.89
C LEU A 604 2.44 44.19 13.93
N THR A 605 1.51 44.96 14.50
CA THR A 605 1.71 46.40 14.72
C THR A 605 2.90 46.64 15.65
N ARG A 606 2.96 45.91 16.78
CA ARG A 606 4.03 46.05 17.76
C ARG A 606 5.39 45.62 17.23
N GLU A 607 5.46 44.48 16.55
CA GLU A 607 6.74 43.88 16.15
C GLU A 607 7.25 44.32 14.78
N PHE A 608 6.36 44.64 13.84
CA PHE A 608 6.70 44.94 12.45
C PHE A 608 6.26 46.34 11.99
N SER A 609 5.66 47.14 12.89
CA SER A 609 5.04 48.43 12.54
C SER A 609 4.02 48.30 11.39
N TYR A 610 3.36 47.14 11.30
CA TYR A 610 2.32 46.88 10.31
C TYR A 610 1.08 47.73 10.60
N SER A 611 0.60 48.48 9.61
CA SER A 611 -0.57 49.36 9.75
C SER A 611 -1.79 48.91 8.94
N GLY A 612 -1.69 47.77 8.24
CA GLY A 612 -2.80 47.22 7.45
C GLY A 612 -3.80 46.46 8.30
N ASP A 613 -4.87 45.98 7.66
CA ASP A 613 -5.84 45.08 8.29
C ASP A 613 -5.39 43.62 8.21
N VAL A 614 -5.99 42.78 9.04
CA VAL A 614 -5.86 41.32 8.99
C VAL A 614 -7.17 40.79 8.42
N GLU A 615 -7.12 40.28 7.19
CA GLU A 615 -8.27 39.73 6.49
C GLU A 615 -8.53 38.30 6.97
N ILE A 616 -9.79 37.97 7.25
CA ILE A 616 -10.24 36.60 7.50
C ILE A 616 -10.65 36.01 6.16
N ILE A 617 -10.01 34.92 5.75
CA ILE A 617 -10.29 34.21 4.51
C ILE A 617 -10.94 32.88 4.87
N ASP A 618 -12.14 32.66 4.36
CA ASP A 618 -12.82 31.36 4.54
C ASP A 618 -12.08 30.28 3.73
N PRO A 619 -11.85 29.08 4.29
CA PRO A 619 -11.21 27.99 3.57
C PRO A 619 -12.02 27.60 2.32
N GLU A 620 -11.36 27.41 1.17
CA GLU A 620 -12.02 26.99 -0.10
C GLU A 620 -12.45 25.51 -0.08
N GLY A 621 -11.97 24.71 0.89
CA GLY A 621 -12.21 23.28 1.02
C GLY A 621 -13.37 22.89 1.93
N THR A 622 -13.46 21.60 2.29
CA THR A 622 -14.50 21.05 3.19
C THR A 622 -14.35 21.48 4.66
N GLY A 623 -13.29 22.22 5.01
CA GLY A 623 -13.00 22.67 6.38
C GLY A 623 -12.73 21.51 7.35
N THR A 624 -12.19 20.40 6.85
CA THR A 624 -11.96 19.18 7.64
C THR A 624 -10.72 19.24 8.54
N GLY A 625 -9.67 19.95 8.12
CA GLY A 625 -8.49 20.24 8.93
C GLY A 625 -8.14 21.74 9.00
N GLU A 626 -8.14 22.46 7.87
CA GLU A 626 -7.99 23.92 7.86
C GLU A 626 -9.20 24.58 8.52
N THR A 627 -8.98 25.21 9.67
CA THR A 627 -10.07 25.85 10.43
C THR A 627 -10.26 27.31 10.08
N ILE A 628 -9.16 28.04 9.90
CA ILE A 628 -9.20 29.47 9.60
C ILE A 628 -7.91 29.89 8.89
N ARG A 629 -8.05 30.86 7.99
CA ARG A 629 -6.94 31.53 7.31
C ARG A 629 -6.99 33.01 7.55
N TYR A 630 -5.84 33.60 7.85
CA TYR A 630 -5.65 35.03 7.93
C TYR A 630 -4.67 35.51 6.88
N ARG A 631 -4.86 36.74 6.39
CA ARG A 631 -3.91 37.44 5.53
C ARG A 631 -3.59 38.81 6.08
N ALA A 632 -2.30 39.08 6.26
CA ALA A 632 -1.76 40.36 6.70
C ALA A 632 -0.63 40.79 5.75
N GLY A 633 -0.99 41.55 4.71
CA GLY A 633 -0.05 41.95 3.66
C GLY A 633 0.59 40.75 2.96
N ASN A 634 1.90 40.57 3.13
CA ASN A 634 2.67 39.47 2.54
C ASN A 634 2.73 38.20 3.42
N LEU A 635 2.01 38.16 4.54
CA LEU A 635 1.90 37.00 5.43
C LEU A 635 0.54 36.32 5.28
N ASP A 636 0.54 35.06 4.88
CA ASP A 636 -0.61 34.17 5.03
C ASP A 636 -0.44 33.31 6.29
N VAL A 637 -1.45 33.24 7.14
CA VAL A 637 -1.46 32.40 8.35
C VAL A 637 -2.56 31.36 8.22
N PHE A 638 -2.21 30.10 8.41
CA PHE A 638 -3.11 28.96 8.38
C PHE A 638 -3.15 28.30 9.76
N ILE A 639 -4.35 28.10 10.30
CA ILE A 639 -4.55 27.37 11.55
C ILE A 639 -5.22 26.03 11.24
N PHE A 640 -4.50 24.96 11.53
CA PHE A 640 -4.95 23.59 11.34
C PHE A 640 -5.33 22.97 12.66
N GLU A 641 -6.54 22.43 12.72
CA GLU A 641 -6.96 21.60 13.83
C GLU A 641 -6.65 20.14 13.53
N LEU A 642 -5.62 19.60 14.20
CA LEU A 642 -5.18 18.24 13.91
C LEU A 642 -5.80 17.21 14.85
N CYS A 643 -5.82 17.50 16.15
CA CYS A 643 -6.16 16.49 17.14
C CYS A 643 -7.15 16.96 18.21
N ASP A 644 -7.20 18.24 18.57
CA ASP A 644 -7.85 18.67 19.81
C ASP A 644 -9.32 18.24 19.95
N LYS A 645 -10.23 18.63 19.02
CA LYS A 645 -11.64 18.18 19.05
C LYS A 645 -11.83 16.67 19.05
N GLU A 646 -10.95 15.91 18.40
CA GLU A 646 -11.08 14.45 18.34
C GLU A 646 -10.52 13.76 19.58
N LEU A 647 -9.52 14.35 20.27
CA LEU A 647 -8.96 13.81 21.51
C LEU A 647 -9.98 13.84 22.66
N HIS A 648 -10.72 14.95 22.82
CA HIS A 648 -11.74 15.14 23.87
C HIS A 648 -13.06 14.36 23.63
N LYS A 649 -13.00 13.29 22.83
CA LYS A 649 -14.14 12.38 22.57
C LYS A 649 -13.74 10.91 22.66
N ILE A 650 -12.51 10.59 23.04
CA ILE A 650 -12.01 9.22 23.08
C ILE A 650 -12.19 8.69 24.51
N PRO A 651 -13.22 7.88 24.80
CA PRO A 651 -13.37 7.30 26.13
C PRO A 651 -12.32 6.21 26.37
N MET A 652 -12.04 5.90 27.63
CA MET A 652 -11.40 4.64 27.99
C MET A 652 -12.40 3.48 27.86
N LYS A 653 -11.91 2.31 27.47
CA LYS A 653 -12.67 1.07 27.40
C LYS A 653 -12.04 0.02 28.30
N THR A 654 -12.88 -0.72 29.01
CA THR A 654 -12.48 -1.94 29.73
C THR A 654 -12.41 -3.10 28.73
N LEU A 655 -11.23 -3.70 28.58
CA LEU A 655 -11.02 -4.91 27.80
C LEU A 655 -11.58 -6.14 28.54
N GLN A 656 -11.71 -7.27 27.83
CA GLN A 656 -12.21 -8.53 28.42
C GLN A 656 -11.35 -9.02 29.61
N ASP A 657 -10.05 -8.69 29.60
CA ASP A 657 -9.10 -9.01 30.66
C ASP A 657 -9.09 -7.99 31.82
N GLY A 658 -10.05 -7.05 31.85
CA GLY A 658 -10.21 -6.03 32.89
C GLY A 658 -9.32 -4.80 32.76
N ARG A 659 -8.38 -4.78 31.79
CA ARG A 659 -7.50 -3.64 31.57
C ARG A 659 -8.25 -2.47 30.95
N GLN A 660 -7.75 -1.26 31.21
CA GLN A 660 -8.25 -0.02 30.59
C GLN A 660 -7.38 0.32 29.38
N ALA A 661 -8.00 0.54 28.22
CA ALA A 661 -7.32 1.00 27.01
C ALA A 661 -8.08 2.15 26.35
N PRO A 662 -7.40 3.08 25.64
CA PRO A 662 -8.06 4.10 24.85
C PRO A 662 -9.04 3.51 23.84
N GLY A 663 -10.22 4.11 23.71
CA GLY A 663 -11.23 3.69 22.75
C GLY A 663 -10.78 3.77 21.29
N ARG A 664 -9.81 4.65 21.02
CA ARG A 664 -9.00 4.77 19.80
C ARG A 664 -7.52 4.88 20.24
N PRO A 665 -6.65 3.90 19.92
CA PRO A 665 -5.23 3.94 20.25
C PRO A 665 -4.46 5.04 19.51
N LEU A 666 -3.30 5.45 20.02
CA LEU A 666 -2.46 6.51 19.43
C LEU A 666 -2.14 6.25 17.95
N ALA A 667 -1.76 5.02 17.59
CA ALA A 667 -1.47 4.66 16.20
C ALA A 667 -2.66 4.86 15.26
N PHE A 668 -3.89 4.65 15.76
CA PHE A 668 -5.10 4.92 14.99
C PHE A 668 -5.31 6.42 14.74
N ILE A 669 -5.05 7.25 15.76
CA ILE A 669 -5.16 8.71 15.65
C ILE A 669 -4.21 9.22 14.57
N TYR A 670 -2.97 8.74 14.58
CA TYR A 670 -1.93 9.18 13.62
C TYR A 670 -2.25 8.74 12.19
N GLN A 671 -2.62 7.47 12.01
CA GLN A 671 -2.82 6.91 10.68
C GLN A 671 -4.11 7.37 10.00
N GLN A 672 -5.23 7.48 10.74
CA GLN A 672 -6.53 7.74 10.13
C GLN A 672 -6.93 9.22 10.14
N HIS A 673 -6.57 9.97 11.19
CA HIS A 673 -6.97 11.36 11.32
C HIS A 673 -5.87 12.29 10.77
N LEU A 674 -4.65 12.16 11.28
CA LEU A 674 -3.55 13.10 10.97
C LEU A 674 -3.02 12.93 9.54
N LYS A 675 -2.69 11.71 9.13
CA LYS A 675 -2.05 11.46 7.83
C LYS A 675 -2.88 11.98 6.66
N ASN A 676 -4.20 11.81 6.72
CA ASN A 676 -5.09 12.29 5.67
C ASN A 676 -5.07 13.83 5.57
N ILE A 677 -5.23 14.54 6.69
CA ILE A 677 -5.21 16.02 6.71
C ILE A 677 -3.86 16.54 6.18
N ILE A 678 -2.75 15.92 6.60
CA ILE A 678 -1.42 16.28 6.12
C ILE A 678 -1.29 16.06 4.61
N ASP A 679 -1.64 14.87 4.13
CA ASP A 679 -1.48 14.48 2.72
C ASP A 679 -2.36 15.28 1.75
N THR A 680 -3.58 15.64 2.16
CA THR A 680 -4.58 16.25 1.27
C THR A 680 -4.66 17.76 1.41
N GLU A 681 -4.62 18.31 2.62
CA GLU A 681 -4.87 19.74 2.87
C GLU A 681 -3.55 20.50 3.02
N VAL A 682 -2.73 20.14 4.00
CA VAL A 682 -1.45 20.81 4.29
C VAL A 682 -0.53 20.75 3.07
N MET A 683 -0.40 19.56 2.47
CA MET A 683 0.47 19.35 1.32
C MET A 683 -0.05 20.00 0.03
N ALA A 684 -1.36 20.21 -0.12
CA ALA A 684 -1.90 20.96 -1.26
C ALA A 684 -1.44 22.43 -1.23
N ILE A 685 -1.45 23.05 -0.04
CA ILE A 685 -0.96 24.42 0.13
C ILE A 685 0.56 24.46 -0.10
N LEU A 686 1.31 23.59 0.58
CA LEU A 686 2.78 23.57 0.53
C LEU A 686 3.33 23.29 -0.88
N ARG A 687 2.60 22.55 -1.72
CA ARG A 687 2.97 22.27 -3.13
C ARG A 687 2.87 23.50 -4.03
N ASN A 688 2.00 24.45 -3.71
CA ASN A 688 1.71 25.61 -4.55
C ASN A 688 2.53 26.84 -4.15
N LEU A 689 3.37 26.74 -3.12
CA LEU A 689 4.24 27.84 -2.70
C LEU A 689 5.37 28.08 -3.70
N SER A 690 5.59 29.35 -4.03
CA SER A 690 6.65 29.75 -4.95
C SER A 690 8.04 29.65 -4.31
N PRO A 691 9.10 29.42 -5.11
CA PRO A 691 10.49 29.63 -4.71
C PRO A 691 10.75 30.85 -3.84
N GLY A 692 11.55 30.68 -2.79
CA GLY A 692 11.99 31.77 -1.91
C GLY A 692 11.00 32.18 -0.82
N VAL A 693 9.74 31.72 -0.88
CA VAL A 693 8.75 31.95 0.20
C VAL A 693 9.29 31.40 1.52
N LYS A 694 9.18 32.20 2.58
CA LYS A 694 9.49 31.78 3.95
C LYS A 694 8.31 30.99 4.51
N VAL A 695 8.57 29.84 5.10
CA VAL A 695 7.54 29.01 5.70
C VAL A 695 7.87 28.80 7.16
N PHE A 696 6.92 29.13 8.03
CA PHE A 696 7.03 29.00 9.47
C PHE A 696 6.06 27.91 9.92
N ILE A 697 6.53 26.98 10.75
CA ILE A 697 5.72 25.90 11.30
C ILE A 697 5.83 25.97 12.82
N ILE A 698 4.68 26.05 13.49
CA ILE A 698 4.60 26.04 14.94
C ILE A 698 3.41 25.19 15.41
N ALA A 699 3.58 24.46 16.50
CA ALA A 699 2.46 23.87 17.22
C ALA A 699 2.12 24.70 18.45
N ASP A 700 0.87 24.67 18.87
CA ASP A 700 0.42 25.39 20.05
C ASP A 700 0.72 24.59 21.34
N HIS A 701 0.40 23.29 21.32
CA HIS A 701 0.72 22.27 22.30
C HIS A 701 0.70 20.86 21.67
N GLY A 702 1.24 19.88 22.40
CA GLY A 702 0.95 18.46 22.17
C GLY A 702 -0.08 17.91 23.14
N PHE A 703 -0.09 16.60 23.36
CA PHE A 703 -1.08 15.94 24.22
C PHE A 703 -0.54 14.65 24.86
N VAL A 704 -1.17 14.24 25.96
CA VAL A 704 -0.81 13.04 26.75
C VAL A 704 -2.03 12.19 27.06
N GLN A 705 -1.78 10.93 27.41
CA GLN A 705 -2.81 10.09 28.01
C GLN A 705 -3.10 10.57 29.44
N VAL A 706 -4.38 10.77 29.78
CA VAL A 706 -4.78 11.26 31.11
C VAL A 706 -4.64 10.13 32.15
N PRO A 707 -3.87 10.35 33.23
CA PRO A 707 -3.75 9.37 34.31
C PRO A 707 -5.08 9.14 35.04
N ARG A 708 -5.18 7.99 35.72
CA ARG A 708 -6.42 7.56 36.39
C ARG A 708 -6.38 7.72 37.91
N GLU A 709 -5.22 7.99 38.49
CA GLU A 709 -5.12 8.32 39.92
C GLU A 709 -5.59 9.77 40.14
N ARG A 710 -6.70 9.92 40.88
CA ARG A 710 -7.40 11.21 41.01
C ARG A 710 -6.98 11.99 42.24
N ILE A 711 -6.83 13.31 42.08
CA ILE A 711 -6.68 14.29 43.17
C ILE A 711 -7.95 15.13 43.23
N ARG A 712 -8.67 15.07 44.35
CA ARG A 712 -9.86 15.92 44.55
C ARG A 712 -9.43 17.26 45.12
N LEU A 713 -9.80 18.34 44.43
CA LEU A 713 -9.68 19.71 44.95
C LEU A 713 -10.94 20.09 45.75
N ASP A 714 -10.78 20.96 46.74
CA ASP A 714 -11.90 21.51 47.48
C ASP A 714 -12.56 22.65 46.68
N ALA A 715 -13.89 22.71 46.67
CA ALA A 715 -14.62 23.77 45.96
C ALA A 715 -14.28 25.17 46.48
N SER A 716 -13.92 25.30 47.75
CA SER A 716 -13.48 26.54 48.38
C SER A 716 -12.09 27.01 47.94
N TRP A 717 -11.40 26.29 47.05
CA TRP A 717 -10.11 26.72 46.50
C TRP A 717 -10.25 27.35 45.10
N LEU A 718 -11.42 27.20 44.47
CA LEU A 718 -11.71 27.68 43.12
C LEU A 718 -12.67 28.86 43.16
N ASN A 719 -12.72 29.68 42.10
CA ASN A 719 -13.79 30.67 41.97
C ASN A 719 -15.07 29.98 41.46
N GLU A 720 -14.93 29.08 40.49
CA GLU A 720 -15.98 28.20 40.01
C GLU A 720 -15.44 26.79 39.70
N LYS A 721 -16.33 25.83 39.45
CA LYS A 721 -15.91 24.43 39.24
C LYS A 721 -15.11 24.28 37.94
N GLU A 722 -15.41 25.12 36.96
CA GLU A 722 -14.82 25.15 35.62
C GLU A 722 -13.36 25.61 35.64
N ASP A 723 -12.90 26.27 36.71
CA ASP A 723 -11.48 26.60 36.93
C ASP A 723 -10.60 25.33 37.18
N CYS A 724 -11.21 24.15 37.27
CA CYS A 724 -10.53 22.87 37.42
C CYS A 724 -10.72 21.98 36.19
N MET A 725 -9.61 21.75 35.49
CA MET A 725 -9.44 20.83 34.37
C MET A 725 -8.68 19.59 34.83
N TYR A 726 -8.58 18.55 34.00
CA TYR A 726 -7.92 17.29 34.43
C TYR A 726 -6.42 17.44 34.66
N LEU A 727 -5.75 18.34 33.92
CA LEU A 727 -4.30 18.52 33.95
C LEU A 727 -3.83 19.86 34.54
N ASN A 728 -4.75 20.76 34.90
CA ASN A 728 -4.44 21.96 35.67
C ASN A 728 -5.68 22.51 36.40
N ALA A 729 -5.47 23.36 37.40
CA ALA A 729 -6.54 24.15 38.01
C ALA A 729 -6.06 25.54 38.44
N ARG A 730 -6.90 26.56 38.23
CA ARG A 730 -6.66 27.93 38.69
C ARG A 730 -7.28 28.13 40.07
N LEU A 731 -6.45 28.46 41.06
CA LEU A 731 -6.86 28.60 42.45
C LEU A 731 -7.01 30.07 42.84
N ARG A 732 -8.02 30.36 43.66
CA ARG A 732 -8.25 31.70 44.22
C ARG A 732 -7.26 32.11 45.32
N GLN A 733 -6.55 31.11 45.87
CA GLN A 733 -5.59 31.25 46.93
C GLN A 733 -4.58 30.10 46.85
N ASN A 734 -3.33 30.34 47.25
CA ASN A 734 -2.29 29.32 47.19
C ASN A 734 -2.62 28.12 48.11
N LEU A 735 -2.08 26.93 47.82
CA LEU A 735 -2.33 25.69 48.57
C LEU A 735 -2.00 25.82 50.06
N SER A 736 -1.02 26.65 50.41
CA SER A 736 -0.69 26.94 51.81
C SER A 736 -1.77 27.76 52.52
N ASN A 737 -2.31 28.80 51.88
CA ASN A 737 -3.40 29.60 52.43
C ASN A 737 -4.72 28.82 52.48
N ALA A 738 -4.93 27.95 51.48
CA ALA A 738 -6.02 26.99 51.43
C ALA A 738 -5.96 25.88 52.49
N LYS A 739 -4.86 25.79 53.26
CA LYS A 739 -4.60 24.69 54.21
C LYS A 739 -4.77 23.31 53.57
N ALA A 740 -4.32 23.17 52.31
CA ALA A 740 -4.42 21.93 51.57
C ALA A 740 -3.70 20.78 52.30
N PRO A 741 -4.27 19.55 52.33
CA PRO A 741 -3.61 18.41 52.97
C PRO A 741 -2.22 18.14 52.42
N GLY A 742 -1.29 17.69 53.27
CA GLY A 742 0.09 17.41 52.86
C GLY A 742 0.20 16.44 51.67
N LYS A 743 -0.67 15.41 51.62
CA LYS A 743 -0.73 14.47 50.49
C LYS A 743 -1.10 15.15 49.17
N VAL A 744 -2.02 16.12 49.19
CA VAL A 744 -2.42 16.88 48.00
C VAL A 744 -1.26 17.77 47.55
N LYS A 745 -0.64 18.52 48.47
CA LYS A 745 0.53 19.36 48.17
C LYS A 745 1.68 18.55 47.57
N ALA A 746 1.94 17.35 48.09
CA ALA A 746 3.01 16.48 47.59
C ALA A 746 2.76 15.97 46.15
N SER A 747 1.50 15.96 45.70
CA SER A 747 1.08 15.42 44.40
C SER A 747 0.83 16.52 43.35
N LEU A 748 1.07 17.79 43.68
CA LEU A 748 0.87 18.94 42.80
C LEU A 748 2.16 19.76 42.67
N TRP A 749 2.32 20.40 41.51
CA TRP A 749 3.17 21.57 41.32
C TRP A 749 2.30 22.81 41.39
N GLU A 750 2.77 23.87 42.08
CA GLU A 750 2.04 25.13 42.23
C GLU A 750 2.89 26.28 41.72
N PHE A 751 2.31 27.11 40.87
CA PHE A 751 2.92 28.35 40.39
C PHE A 751 2.03 29.54 40.74
N PRO A 752 2.59 30.62 41.30
CA PRO A 752 1.91 31.92 41.29
C PRO A 752 1.49 32.30 39.86
N VAL A 753 0.33 32.92 39.69
CA VAL A 753 -0.13 33.38 38.36
C VAL A 753 0.86 34.35 37.70
N SER A 754 1.53 35.18 38.50
CA SER A 754 2.58 36.10 38.06
C SER A 754 3.77 35.40 37.43
N ASP A 755 4.15 34.23 37.96
CA ASP A 755 5.31 33.46 37.49
C ASP A 755 5.03 32.78 36.15
N LEU A 756 3.75 32.65 35.79
CA LEU A 756 3.28 32.17 34.49
C LEU A 756 2.87 33.29 33.53
N ARG A 757 2.94 34.56 33.97
CA ARG A 757 2.41 35.73 33.23
C ARG A 757 0.94 35.55 32.83
N MET A 758 0.16 35.00 33.75
CA MET A 758 -1.28 34.81 33.63
C MET A 758 -2.02 35.92 34.39
N PRO A 759 -3.22 36.35 33.94
CA PRO A 759 -3.99 37.38 34.62
C PRO A 759 -4.39 36.93 36.04
N ASP A 760 -4.22 37.84 37.00
CA ASP A 760 -4.57 37.62 38.41
C ASP A 760 -6.07 37.76 38.69
N SER A 761 -6.82 38.32 37.74
CA SER A 761 -8.25 38.48 37.86
C SER A 761 -8.93 38.48 36.49
N GLU A 762 -10.19 38.08 36.48
CA GLU A 762 -11.01 38.02 35.28
C GLU A 762 -12.41 38.55 35.59
N THR A 763 -12.93 39.44 34.75
CA THR A 763 -14.31 39.90 34.86
C THR A 763 -15.21 38.98 34.04
N VAL A 764 -16.07 38.21 34.72
CA VAL A 764 -16.97 37.25 34.09
C VAL A 764 -18.41 37.69 34.31
N LYS A 765 -19.25 37.49 33.29
CA LYS A 765 -20.68 37.75 33.39
C LYS A 765 -21.40 36.49 33.84
N ASP A 766 -22.05 36.54 34.99
CA ASP A 766 -22.86 35.44 35.50
C ASP A 766 -23.97 35.11 34.50
N ARG A 767 -24.08 33.84 34.10
CA ARG A 767 -25.04 33.39 33.09
C ARG A 767 -26.49 33.55 33.54
N ASN A 768 -26.75 33.40 34.84
CA ASN A 768 -28.08 33.44 35.45
C ASN A 768 -28.47 34.87 35.84
N THR A 769 -27.60 35.59 36.56
CA THR A 769 -27.92 36.92 37.08
C THR A 769 -27.59 38.04 36.09
N LYS A 770 -26.82 37.74 35.03
CA LYS A 770 -26.29 38.71 34.04
C LYS A 770 -25.44 39.83 34.67
N GLN A 771 -25.09 39.72 35.94
CA GLN A 771 -24.20 40.65 36.61
C GLN A 771 -22.75 40.28 36.33
N ASN A 772 -21.90 41.28 36.22
CA ASN A 772 -20.46 41.07 36.17
C ASN A 772 -19.98 40.77 37.58
N TRP A 773 -19.13 39.76 37.72
CA TRP A 773 -18.39 39.48 38.94
C TRP A 773 -16.93 39.24 38.60
N GLN A 774 -16.06 39.44 39.58
CA GLN A 774 -14.63 39.36 39.39
C GLN A 774 -14.10 38.08 40.02
N LYS A 775 -13.52 37.22 39.18
CA LYS A 775 -12.70 36.09 39.62
C LYS A 775 -11.33 36.59 40.03
N GLN A 776 -10.77 35.99 41.07
CA GLN A 776 -9.43 36.29 41.57
C GLN A 776 -8.61 35.01 41.56
N TYR A 777 -7.39 35.07 41.05
CA TYR A 777 -6.50 33.92 40.88
C TYR A 777 -5.16 34.23 41.55
N ALA A 778 -4.74 33.35 42.46
CA ALA A 778 -3.46 33.49 43.16
C ALA A 778 -2.40 32.54 42.59
N SER A 779 -2.80 31.32 42.24
CA SER A 779 -1.90 30.31 41.68
C SER A 779 -2.59 29.39 40.69
N ILE A 780 -1.80 28.70 39.88
CA ILE A 780 -2.21 27.58 39.05
C ILE A 780 -1.48 26.33 39.53
N VAL A 781 -2.21 25.23 39.66
CA VAL A 781 -1.67 23.93 40.06
C VAL A 781 -1.71 22.93 38.92
N PHE A 782 -0.67 22.11 38.82
CA PHE A 782 -0.54 21.03 37.86
C PHE A 782 -0.33 19.70 38.62
N PRO A 783 -1.01 18.61 38.27
CA PRO A 783 -0.76 17.32 38.87
C PRO A 783 0.64 16.81 38.50
N LYS A 784 1.32 16.20 39.46
CA LYS A 784 2.55 15.45 39.17
C LYS A 784 2.23 14.26 38.27
N THR A 785 3.22 13.80 37.52
CA THR A 785 3.10 12.63 36.64
C THR A 785 2.47 11.44 37.38
N GLY A 786 1.49 10.78 36.75
CA GLY A 786 0.68 9.71 37.33
C GLY A 786 -0.67 10.16 37.93
N TYR A 787 -0.88 11.47 38.13
CA TYR A 787 -2.12 12.02 38.70
C TYR A 787 -2.94 12.85 37.71
N ALA A 788 -4.25 12.94 37.96
CA ALA A 788 -5.14 13.88 37.31
C ALA A 788 -6.12 14.51 38.33
N LEU A 789 -6.57 15.73 38.06
CA LEU A 789 -7.44 16.48 38.97
C LEU A 789 -8.91 16.08 38.77
N MET A 790 -9.64 15.99 39.86
CA MET A 790 -11.08 15.76 39.87
C MET A 790 -11.79 17.06 40.25
N ARG A 791 -12.59 17.57 39.31
CA ARG A 791 -13.46 18.72 39.52
C ARG A 791 -14.42 18.48 40.71
N PRO A 792 -14.61 19.47 41.61
CA PRO A 792 -15.50 19.32 42.75
C PRO A 792 -16.94 19.00 42.31
N ASN A 793 -17.56 18.01 42.96
CA ASN A 793 -18.94 17.59 42.70
C ASN A 793 -19.23 17.15 41.24
N ALA A 794 -18.22 16.69 40.50
CA ALA A 794 -18.35 16.11 39.17
C ALA A 794 -17.90 14.64 39.16
N HIS A 795 -18.36 13.85 38.18
CA HIS A 795 -17.84 12.49 37.97
C HIS A 795 -16.42 12.55 37.38
N PHE A 796 -15.53 11.69 37.89
CA PHE A 796 -14.19 11.55 37.34
C PHE A 796 -14.22 10.54 36.20
N ASN A 797 -14.41 11.04 34.98
CA ASN A 797 -14.39 10.25 33.75
C ASN A 797 -13.64 11.01 32.64
N PRO A 798 -12.32 11.22 32.78
CA PRO A 798 -11.57 11.91 31.74
C PRO A 798 -11.55 11.10 30.44
N ASP A 799 -11.47 11.79 29.31
CA ASP A 799 -11.13 11.18 28.04
C ASP A 799 -9.74 10.50 28.12
N ALA A 800 -9.44 9.67 27.13
CA ALA A 800 -8.19 8.94 27.05
C ALA A 800 -7.00 9.90 26.98
N TYR A 801 -7.14 10.97 26.20
CA TYR A 801 -6.09 11.95 25.95
C TYR A 801 -6.58 13.36 26.28
N SER A 802 -5.66 14.22 26.72
CA SER A 802 -5.93 15.64 26.97
C SER A 802 -4.62 16.44 26.95
N HIS A 803 -4.72 17.72 27.24
CA HIS A 803 -3.61 18.67 27.29
C HIS A 803 -3.84 19.68 28.44
N GLY A 804 -2.92 20.63 28.62
CA GLY A 804 -2.99 21.66 29.66
C GLY A 804 -2.09 21.39 30.88
N GLY A 805 -1.30 20.31 30.86
CA GLY A 805 -0.36 19.90 31.89
C GLY A 805 1.10 20.25 31.58
N ILE A 806 1.99 19.59 32.34
CA ILE A 806 3.44 19.67 32.19
C ILE A 806 3.96 18.27 31.83
N SER A 807 4.25 18.05 30.55
CA SER A 807 4.89 16.85 30.03
C SER A 807 5.75 17.20 28.82
N ILE A 808 6.69 16.32 28.46
CA ILE A 808 7.53 16.52 27.28
C ILE A 808 6.66 16.52 26.02
N GLN A 809 5.67 15.62 25.95
CA GLN A 809 4.72 15.52 24.85
C GLN A 809 3.94 16.81 24.60
N GLU A 810 3.51 17.50 25.67
CA GLU A 810 2.69 18.71 25.58
C GLU A 810 3.52 19.98 25.34
N LEU A 811 4.67 20.09 26.00
CA LEU A 811 5.46 21.31 25.99
C LEU A 811 6.47 21.35 24.86
N MET A 812 7.08 20.22 24.46
CA MET A 812 8.11 20.23 23.43
C MET A 812 7.50 20.26 22.03
N ILE A 813 7.36 21.47 21.49
CA ILE A 813 6.68 21.74 20.23
C ILE A 813 7.66 22.04 19.09
N PRO A 814 7.30 21.72 17.84
CA PRO A 814 8.04 22.20 16.68
C PRO A 814 7.88 23.72 16.55
N MET A 815 8.99 24.42 16.30
CA MET A 815 9.05 25.84 15.92
C MET A 815 10.14 25.98 14.85
N ILE A 816 9.74 25.77 13.60
CA ILE A 816 10.64 25.55 12.47
C ILE A 816 10.53 26.71 11.48
N VAL A 817 11.68 27.13 10.97
CA VAL A 817 11.79 28.08 9.86
C VAL A 817 12.31 27.34 8.64
N LEU A 818 11.55 27.44 7.56
CA LEU A 818 11.84 26.81 6.28
C LEU A 818 11.91 27.89 5.19
N ARG A 819 12.60 27.56 4.10
CA ARG A 819 12.52 28.31 2.85
C ARG A 819 12.17 27.36 1.73
N VAL A 820 11.20 27.74 0.90
CA VAL A 820 10.92 27.00 -0.34
C VAL A 820 12.15 27.13 -1.22
N LYS A 821 12.78 26.00 -1.54
CA LYS A 821 13.95 25.99 -2.40
C LYS A 821 13.57 26.69 -3.69
N SER A 822 14.43 27.57 -4.20
CA SER A 822 14.42 27.79 -5.64
C SER A 822 14.46 26.41 -6.27
N MET A 823 13.52 26.10 -7.16
CA MET A 823 13.58 24.87 -7.94
C MET A 823 15.01 24.83 -8.50
N GLU A 824 15.91 24.12 -7.81
CA GLU A 824 17.17 23.76 -8.37
C GLU A 824 16.67 22.94 -9.54
N ALA A 825 16.80 23.51 -10.72
CA ALA A 825 16.70 22.76 -11.94
C ALA A 825 17.90 21.80 -11.87
N GLY A 826 17.85 20.80 -10.98
CA GLY A 826 18.72 19.65 -11.01
C GLY A 826 18.68 19.12 -12.43
N LEU A 827 19.74 18.45 -12.86
CA LEU A 827 20.22 18.30 -14.25
C LEU A 827 19.19 18.11 -15.38
N ILE A 828 17.94 17.76 -15.09
CA ILE A 828 16.81 17.68 -16.02
C ILE A 828 15.56 18.47 -15.55
N THR A 829 14.78 18.96 -16.50
CA THR A 829 13.41 19.46 -16.30
C THR A 829 12.41 18.57 -17.04
N LEU A 830 11.22 18.38 -16.46
CA LEU A 830 10.15 17.58 -17.04
C LEU A 830 9.08 18.52 -17.61
N ASP A 831 8.80 18.41 -18.90
CA ASP A 831 7.66 19.11 -19.50
C ASP A 831 6.34 18.45 -19.06
N PRO A 832 5.18 19.13 -19.18
CA PRO A 832 3.89 18.51 -18.94
C PRO A 832 3.70 17.25 -19.80
N ILE A 833 3.02 16.25 -19.25
CA ILE A 833 2.68 15.04 -19.99
C ILE A 833 1.62 15.39 -21.04
N SER A 834 1.88 15.01 -22.29
CA SER A 834 0.96 15.09 -23.42
C SER A 834 0.29 13.74 -23.65
N GLY A 835 -1.03 13.72 -23.75
CA GLY A 835 -1.83 12.54 -24.07
C GLY A 835 -3.32 12.85 -24.08
N PRO A 836 -4.17 11.85 -24.35
CA PRO A 836 -5.60 12.04 -24.43
C PRO A 836 -6.21 12.25 -23.03
N SER A 837 -7.09 13.25 -22.90
CA SER A 837 -7.86 13.49 -21.67
C SER A 837 -9.11 12.62 -21.55
N GLU A 838 -9.59 12.08 -22.67
CA GLU A 838 -10.74 11.16 -22.74
C GLU A 838 -10.42 10.00 -23.69
N VAL A 839 -10.79 8.78 -23.29
CA VAL A 839 -10.40 7.55 -23.97
C VAL A 839 -11.57 6.56 -23.98
N PRO A 840 -11.92 5.94 -25.11
CA PRO A 840 -12.90 4.86 -25.15
C PRO A 840 -12.41 3.58 -24.46
N GLU A 841 -13.30 2.85 -23.79
CA GLU A 841 -13.00 1.52 -23.25
C GLU A 841 -12.41 0.61 -24.33
N GLY A 842 -11.30 -0.03 -23.98
CA GLY A 842 -10.71 -1.06 -24.81
C GLY A 842 -9.61 -0.58 -25.76
N GLU A 843 -9.36 0.73 -25.86
CA GLU A 843 -8.34 1.32 -26.71
C GLU A 843 -6.95 1.38 -26.04
N GLU A 844 -5.90 1.26 -26.86
CA GLU A 844 -4.53 1.49 -26.44
C GLU A 844 -4.24 2.98 -26.53
N ILE A 845 -3.63 3.54 -25.48
CA ILE A 845 -3.32 4.96 -25.36
C ILE A 845 -1.83 5.20 -25.22
N GLU A 846 -1.39 6.35 -25.70
CA GLU A 846 -0.02 6.82 -25.62
C GLU A 846 0.07 8.12 -24.84
N PHE A 847 0.92 8.14 -23.82
CA PHE A 847 1.34 9.36 -23.13
C PHE A 847 2.81 9.64 -23.41
N ARG A 848 3.13 10.90 -23.67
CA ARG A 848 4.49 11.37 -23.97
C ARG A 848 4.89 12.46 -23.00
N MET A 849 6.16 12.49 -22.65
CA MET A 849 6.74 13.57 -21.84
C MET A 849 8.14 13.87 -22.32
N ARG A 850 8.43 15.15 -22.56
CA ARG A 850 9.77 15.59 -22.92
C ARG A 850 10.58 15.84 -21.65
N ILE A 851 11.77 15.25 -21.61
CA ILE A 851 12.75 15.44 -20.55
C ILE A 851 13.86 16.31 -21.12
N ASN A 852 13.95 17.54 -20.63
CA ASN A 852 14.95 18.51 -21.07
C ASN A 852 16.11 18.55 -20.08
N ARG A 853 17.30 18.95 -20.54
CA ARG A 853 18.48 19.11 -19.68
C ARG A 853 18.56 20.55 -19.17
N SER A 854 18.80 20.74 -17.87
CA SER A 854 18.95 22.06 -17.27
C SER A 854 20.43 22.49 -17.20
N GLY A 855 20.70 23.74 -17.54
CA GLY A 855 22.01 24.40 -17.34
C GLY A 855 23.09 24.14 -18.40
N LYS A 856 24.07 25.05 -18.48
CA LYS A 856 25.25 25.02 -19.38
C LYS A 856 26.38 24.11 -18.86
N SER A 857 26.06 22.90 -18.38
CA SER A 857 27.08 21.92 -17.97
C SER A 857 27.66 21.21 -19.20
N LYS A 858 28.95 21.42 -19.47
CA LYS A 858 29.71 20.73 -20.53
C LYS A 858 30.17 19.35 -20.02
N GLY A 859 29.39 18.30 -20.31
CA GLY A 859 29.88 16.91 -20.22
C GLY A 859 28.80 15.83 -20.09
N GLY A 860 28.92 14.75 -20.89
CA GLY A 860 28.26 13.43 -20.77
C GLY A 860 26.74 13.36 -20.92
N GLU A 861 26.19 12.24 -21.42
CA GLU A 861 24.75 11.95 -21.34
C GLU A 861 24.35 11.59 -19.89
N ILE A 862 23.15 12.00 -19.46
CA ILE A 862 22.63 11.66 -18.12
C ILE A 862 21.78 10.40 -18.24
N ARG A 863 22.16 9.32 -17.53
CA ARG A 863 21.32 8.13 -17.41
C ARG A 863 20.14 8.43 -16.48
N VAL A 864 18.94 8.17 -16.99
CA VAL A 864 17.67 8.43 -16.31
C VAL A 864 16.83 7.15 -16.35
N ASP A 865 16.32 6.74 -15.20
CA ASP A 865 15.39 5.63 -15.07
C ASP A 865 13.96 6.20 -14.97
N THR A 866 13.08 5.86 -15.90
CA THR A 866 11.68 6.30 -15.90
C THR A 866 10.76 5.13 -15.53
N LYS A 867 9.81 5.39 -14.64
CA LYS A 867 8.73 4.50 -14.24
C LYS A 867 7.42 5.22 -14.51
N ALA A 868 6.40 4.50 -14.96
CA ALA A 868 5.07 5.07 -15.08
C ALA A 868 4.06 4.16 -14.40
N ALA A 869 2.97 4.74 -13.94
CA ALA A 869 1.84 4.01 -13.39
C ALA A 869 0.54 4.77 -13.70
N TYR A 870 -0.59 4.05 -13.69
CA TYR A 870 -1.91 4.69 -13.72
C TYR A 870 -2.84 4.04 -12.71
N SER A 871 -3.60 4.85 -11.99
CA SER A 871 -4.61 4.36 -11.05
C SER A 871 -5.49 5.51 -10.54
N ARG A 872 -6.53 5.19 -9.74
CA ARG A 872 -7.37 6.19 -9.06
C ARG A 872 -6.59 6.97 -8.00
N GLU A 873 -5.70 6.29 -7.29
CA GLU A 873 -4.67 6.83 -6.38
C GLU A 873 -3.29 6.61 -7.03
N PRO A 874 -2.21 7.34 -6.70
CA PRO A 874 -0.90 7.10 -7.30
C PRO A 874 -0.37 5.66 -7.07
N ASP A 875 0.32 5.08 -8.06
CA ASP A 875 1.22 3.91 -7.95
C ASP A 875 0.64 2.48 -7.80
N LYS A 876 -0.61 2.19 -8.19
CA LYS A 876 -1.16 0.82 -8.08
C LYS A 876 -0.88 -0.12 -9.27
N LYS A 877 -0.63 0.41 -10.47
CA LYS A 877 -0.28 -0.40 -11.66
C LYS A 877 1.00 0.08 -12.34
N PRO A 878 2.16 -0.51 -12.02
CA PRO A 878 3.41 -0.13 -12.67
C PRO A 878 3.42 -0.58 -14.12
N LEU A 879 3.72 0.34 -15.03
CA LEU A 879 4.10 0.07 -16.41
C LEU A 879 5.60 -0.27 -16.48
N PRO A 880 6.05 -0.95 -17.56
CA PRO A 880 7.45 -1.35 -17.71
C PRO A 880 8.40 -0.14 -17.60
N SER A 881 9.38 -0.22 -16.69
CA SER A 881 10.39 0.83 -16.55
C SER A 881 11.24 0.98 -17.81
N GLN A 882 11.60 2.20 -18.17
CA GLN A 882 12.50 2.49 -19.29
C GLN A 882 13.77 3.17 -18.76
N VAL A 883 14.90 2.94 -19.44
CA VAL A 883 16.17 3.61 -19.14
C VAL A 883 16.52 4.47 -20.34
N LEU A 884 16.68 5.77 -20.12
CA LEU A 884 16.98 6.76 -21.16
C LEU A 884 18.30 7.47 -20.86
N TYR A 885 18.97 7.90 -21.92
CA TYR A 885 20.16 8.74 -21.83
C TYR A 885 19.81 10.13 -22.38
N ILE A 886 19.92 11.16 -21.54
CA ILE A 886 19.53 12.53 -21.87
C ILE A 886 20.75 13.30 -22.38
N SER A 887 20.73 13.62 -23.67
CA SER A 887 21.72 14.47 -24.33
C SER A 887 21.40 15.96 -24.11
N SER A 888 22.23 16.85 -24.66
CA SER A 888 21.99 18.31 -24.60
C SER A 888 20.71 18.78 -25.31
N LYS A 889 20.10 17.94 -26.16
CA LYS A 889 18.86 18.26 -26.89
C LYS A 889 17.58 17.83 -26.15
N GLY A 890 17.71 17.17 -25.01
CA GLY A 890 16.60 16.49 -24.33
C GLY A 890 16.18 15.20 -25.04
N THR A 891 15.33 14.41 -24.40
CA THR A 891 14.79 13.14 -24.92
C THR A 891 13.31 13.03 -24.57
N GLU A 892 12.51 12.42 -25.43
CA GLU A 892 11.10 12.14 -25.18
C GLU A 892 10.94 10.71 -24.62
N VAL A 893 10.14 10.57 -23.56
CA VAL A 893 9.69 9.26 -23.06
C VAL A 893 8.24 9.05 -23.47
N ALA A 894 7.90 7.84 -23.92
CA ALA A 894 6.55 7.47 -24.32
C ALA A 894 6.13 6.15 -23.66
N TYR A 895 4.93 6.13 -23.10
CA TYR A 895 4.31 4.95 -22.51
C TYR A 895 3.04 4.61 -23.27
N ARG A 896 2.94 3.36 -23.74
CA ARG A 896 1.76 2.82 -24.41
C ARG A 896 1.17 1.71 -23.56
N PHE A 897 -0.12 1.79 -23.28
CA PHE A 897 -0.84 0.77 -22.54
C PHE A 897 -2.33 0.86 -22.82
N LYS A 898 -3.05 -0.19 -22.44
CA LYS A 898 -4.51 -0.23 -22.48
C LYS A 898 -5.03 -0.13 -21.05
N PRO A 899 -5.89 0.84 -20.71
CA PRO A 899 -6.48 0.94 -19.37
C PRO A 899 -7.30 -0.30 -19.05
N ASP A 900 -7.08 -0.84 -17.86
CA ASP A 900 -7.86 -1.96 -17.35
C ASP A 900 -9.18 -1.46 -16.74
N VAL A 901 -10.30 -1.88 -17.33
CA VAL A 901 -11.65 -1.47 -16.95
C VAL A 901 -12.27 -2.35 -15.86
N ASP A 902 -11.63 -3.46 -15.50
CA ASP A 902 -12.09 -4.33 -14.41
C ASP A 902 -11.99 -3.61 -13.05
N GLU A 903 -11.16 -2.57 -12.97
CA GLU A 903 -11.00 -1.70 -11.79
C GLU A 903 -12.11 -0.66 -11.60
N ALA A 904 -13.01 -0.49 -12.56
CA ALA A 904 -14.09 0.49 -12.42
C ALA A 904 -14.99 0.11 -11.25
N THR A 905 -15.21 1.05 -10.32
CA THR A 905 -16.17 0.87 -9.22
C THR A 905 -17.60 0.73 -9.73
N GLU A 906 -18.51 0.19 -8.91
CA GLU A 906 -19.93 0.10 -9.29
C GLU A 906 -20.53 1.49 -9.61
N GLU A 907 -20.05 2.55 -8.97
CA GLU A 907 -20.49 3.93 -9.20
C GLU A 907 -19.91 4.53 -10.50
N GLU A 908 -18.62 4.32 -10.78
CA GLU A 908 -18.00 4.70 -12.06
C GLU A 908 -18.66 3.98 -13.24
N ARG A 909 -18.96 2.67 -13.07
CA ARG A 909 -19.71 1.89 -14.07
C ARG A 909 -21.10 2.45 -14.29
N LYS A 910 -21.81 2.87 -13.25
CA LYS A 910 -23.14 3.48 -13.37
C LYS A 910 -23.10 4.82 -14.12
N ASN A 911 -22.04 5.60 -13.90
CA ASN A 911 -21.86 6.91 -14.53
C ASN A 911 -21.28 6.83 -15.95
N GLY A 912 -20.81 5.66 -16.39
CA GLY A 912 -20.26 5.43 -17.73
C GLY A 912 -18.86 6.00 -17.95
N TRP A 913 -18.19 6.46 -16.88
CA TRP A 913 -16.87 7.09 -16.95
C TRP A 913 -16.00 6.70 -15.76
N MET A 914 -14.72 6.50 -16.03
CA MET A 914 -13.70 6.06 -15.07
C MET A 914 -12.50 7.01 -15.13
N ASN A 915 -12.28 7.81 -14.09
CA ASN A 915 -11.16 8.76 -14.04
C ASN A 915 -9.89 8.07 -13.51
N ARG A 916 -8.75 8.27 -14.19
CA ARG A 916 -7.45 7.72 -13.81
C ARG A 916 -6.39 8.81 -13.84
N THR A 917 -5.47 8.74 -12.88
CA THR A 917 -4.26 9.58 -12.86
C THR A 917 -3.10 8.77 -13.41
N PHE A 918 -2.51 9.25 -14.49
CA PHE A 918 -1.28 8.71 -15.07
C PHE A 918 -0.09 9.48 -14.52
N THR A 919 0.89 8.79 -13.93
CA THR A 919 2.09 9.38 -13.32
C THR A 919 3.32 8.85 -14.04
N ILE A 920 4.23 9.74 -14.44
CA ILE A 920 5.60 9.37 -14.84
C ILE A 920 6.56 9.87 -13.77
N THR A 921 7.33 8.95 -13.20
CA THR A 921 8.39 9.19 -12.22
C THR A 921 9.75 8.96 -12.87
N VAL A 922 10.64 9.92 -12.72
CA VAL A 922 11.93 10.01 -13.39
C VAL A 922 13.03 10.12 -12.33
N SER A 923 13.91 9.13 -12.27
CA SER A 923 15.03 9.08 -11.31
C SER A 923 16.37 9.20 -12.04
N TYR A 924 17.28 10.01 -11.52
CA TYR A 924 18.63 10.20 -12.08
C TYR A 924 19.66 10.48 -10.98
N ARG A 925 20.95 10.32 -11.30
CA ARG A 925 22.05 10.66 -10.38
C ARG A 925 22.55 12.07 -10.63
N ASP A 926 22.63 12.84 -9.56
CA ASP A 926 23.29 14.14 -9.51
C ASP A 926 24.44 14.07 -8.47
N GLY A 927 25.66 13.88 -8.96
CA GLY A 927 26.82 13.58 -8.12
C GLY A 927 26.63 12.28 -7.32
N ARG A 928 26.59 12.40 -5.98
CA ARG A 928 26.36 11.27 -5.06
C ARG A 928 24.89 11.08 -4.66
N ARG A 929 23.99 11.97 -5.10
CA ARG A 929 22.57 11.95 -4.74
C ARG A 929 21.74 11.34 -5.88
N THR A 930 20.73 10.54 -5.53
CA THR A 930 19.69 10.12 -6.47
C THR A 930 18.54 11.10 -6.34
N VAL A 931 18.18 11.76 -7.45
CA VAL A 931 17.08 12.73 -7.51
C VAL A 931 15.92 12.07 -8.25
N THR A 932 14.70 12.19 -7.71
CA THR A 932 13.47 11.70 -8.33
C THR A 932 12.52 12.86 -8.57
N LYS A 933 11.98 12.97 -9.78
CA LYS A 933 10.97 13.97 -10.19
C LYS A 933 9.77 13.24 -10.78
N SER A 934 8.56 13.72 -10.58
CA SER A 934 7.36 13.14 -11.19
C SER A 934 6.47 14.19 -11.84
N GLN A 935 5.70 13.75 -12.83
CA GLN A 935 4.64 14.50 -13.48
C GLN A 935 3.37 13.65 -13.55
N THR A 936 2.22 14.29 -13.50
CA THR A 936 0.91 13.61 -13.53
C THR A 936 0.02 14.17 -14.63
N HIS A 937 -0.86 13.32 -15.15
CA HIS A 937 -1.89 13.65 -16.14
C HIS A 937 -3.18 12.91 -15.80
N ILE A 938 -4.30 13.61 -15.71
CA ILE A 938 -5.61 13.00 -15.43
C ILE A 938 -6.30 12.74 -16.77
N PHE A 939 -6.84 11.53 -16.94
CA PHE A 939 -7.65 11.17 -18.09
C PHE A 939 -8.88 10.36 -17.67
N ALA A 940 -9.94 10.44 -18.46
CA ALA A 940 -11.19 9.72 -18.26
C ALA A 940 -11.32 8.58 -19.28
N VAL A 941 -11.74 7.41 -18.83
CA VAL A 941 -12.07 6.28 -19.69
C VAL A 941 -13.58 6.15 -19.78
N GLN A 942 -14.12 6.22 -20.99
CA GLN A 942 -15.54 6.01 -21.26
C GLN A 942 -15.86 4.53 -21.18
N LEU A 943 -16.63 4.13 -20.17
CA LEU A 943 -17.07 2.76 -19.97
C LEU A 943 -18.32 2.48 -20.83
N ASN A 944 -18.40 1.30 -21.41
CA ASN A 944 -19.50 0.91 -22.28
C ASN A 944 -20.81 0.73 -21.49
N SER A 945 -21.80 1.57 -21.78
CA SER A 945 -23.12 1.58 -21.13
C SER A 945 -23.94 0.31 -21.32
N GLU A 946 -23.59 -0.58 -22.26
CA GLU A 946 -24.29 -1.85 -22.49
C GLU A 946 -23.92 -2.96 -21.48
N GLN A 947 -22.86 -2.78 -20.67
CA GLN A 947 -22.57 -3.67 -19.53
C GLN A 947 -23.36 -3.32 -18.25
N ILE A 948 -24.15 -2.23 -18.25
CA ILE A 948 -24.95 -1.76 -17.11
C ILE A 948 -26.29 -2.51 -16.99
N VAL A 949 -26.68 -3.31 -17.99
CA VAL A 949 -27.91 -4.12 -17.93
C VAL A 949 -27.60 -5.57 -18.26
N ARG A 950 -27.28 -6.37 -17.22
CA ARG A 950 -27.62 -7.80 -17.08
C ARG A 950 -27.04 -8.37 -15.77
N ARG A 951 -27.80 -8.28 -14.68
CA ARG A 951 -27.81 -9.35 -13.66
C ARG A 951 -29.09 -10.16 -13.88
N ILE A 952 -29.01 -11.18 -14.74
CA ILE A 952 -30.01 -12.25 -14.72
C ILE A 952 -29.70 -13.08 -13.46
N PRO A 953 -30.69 -13.40 -12.60
CA PRO A 953 -30.49 -14.22 -11.42
C PRO A 953 -29.80 -15.54 -11.76
N SER A 954 -28.87 -15.98 -10.91
CA SER A 954 -28.06 -17.21 -11.03
C SER A 954 -28.88 -18.47 -11.37
N ASN A 955 -30.15 -18.50 -10.97
CA ASN A 955 -31.06 -19.62 -11.21
C ASN A 955 -31.49 -19.77 -12.69
N LEU A 956 -31.46 -18.69 -13.48
CA LEU A 956 -31.79 -18.71 -14.91
C LEU A 956 -30.60 -19.13 -15.80
N GLY A 957 -29.36 -18.92 -15.35
CA GLY A 957 -28.15 -19.25 -16.12
C GLY A 957 -27.97 -20.76 -16.34
N ASN A 958 -28.35 -21.57 -15.35
CA ASN A 958 -28.27 -23.04 -15.43
C ASN A 958 -29.31 -23.66 -16.37
N ILE A 959 -30.47 -23.03 -16.52
CA ILE A 959 -31.55 -23.49 -17.42
C ILE A 959 -31.26 -23.09 -18.88
N LEU A 960 -30.54 -21.97 -19.09
CA LEU A 960 -30.21 -21.42 -20.40
C LEU A 960 -28.86 -21.90 -20.98
N GLY A 961 -28.09 -22.71 -20.23
CA GLY A 961 -26.86 -23.33 -20.71
C GLY A 961 -25.68 -22.37 -20.92
N LEU A 962 -25.69 -21.22 -20.25
CA LEU A 962 -24.69 -20.16 -20.37
C LEU A 962 -23.60 -20.21 -19.29
N THR A 963 -23.64 -21.21 -18.40
CA THR A 963 -22.62 -21.41 -17.37
C THR A 963 -21.42 -22.20 -17.94
N PRO A 964 -20.17 -21.70 -17.85
CA PRO A 964 -18.97 -22.47 -18.18
C PRO A 964 -18.88 -23.74 -17.34
N LYS A 965 -18.37 -24.83 -17.91
CA LYS A 965 -18.26 -26.14 -17.23
C LYS A 965 -17.46 -26.10 -15.92
N ASN A 966 -16.64 -25.08 -15.71
CA ASN A 966 -15.77 -24.97 -14.54
C ASN A 966 -16.49 -24.34 -13.32
N MET A 967 -17.75 -23.93 -13.48
CA MET A 967 -18.63 -23.45 -12.41
C MET A 967 -19.92 -24.29 -12.32
N ARG A 968 -19.87 -25.56 -12.75
CA ARG A 968 -20.92 -26.55 -12.50
C ARG A 968 -20.49 -27.53 -11.42
#